data_AF-A0A3D0H2M4-F1
#
_entry.id   AF-A0A3D0H2M4-F1
#
_cell.length_a   1.000
_cell.length_b   1.000
_cell.length_c   1.000
_cell.angle_alpha   90.00
_cell.angle_beta   90.00
_cell.angle_gamma   90.00
#
_symmetry.space_group_name_H-M   'P 1'
#
loop_
_entity.id
_entity.type
_entity.pdbx_description
1 polymer ?
#
loop_
_entity_poly.entity_id
_entity_poly.type
_entity_poly.pdbx_seq_one_letter_code
_entity_poly.pdbx_strand_id
1 'polypeptide(L)'
;MNYGRYQIIKELGKGSMGLVYQAYDPQFDRPVALKVMRQDRTASEAYVKRFFKEARAIGRLLHTNIVTAFDAGEDRGNIYIAMEYVEGKPLDHLISERRFDLQEVLDIGIQVAEALDYAHHKGVVHRDIKPSNMIVQPGGIIKITDFGIAHIEDVSATLQTMAGEVLGTPAYMSPEQVLGKAVDGRSDLFSLGIILYEMATGERPFGIANKNIATVLSEIVNNEPTDPAVANPGIDPALSQVIIKCLKKTPEERFQTGKELAEALRNCLGKKAPTGEQLPAEPSPAAQKGERSKKPLALLGLIFALIMVAGGVAGYFYRSEFLQLLGKAAVLRIESDPKGAEITVDGVRKGTAPLMVPLSLGKHAVRATLPSHQPWQDQVQLTEAKQVPLRIELKPSEQLASLVVETTPIGADINLDGAAKGKSPLKSELSLGKHTVRITLPGHADWEGEVQADEVKEYPLQVQLKPTAQLAKLKVGSTPPGAEVAVDGAAIGNTPIGTELPLGKHAIRLWLPGYEPHDDTIQLDVVKEYPIQVNLKAAPNLAVLKLDSVPSGADVAVDGESKAKTPASVMVPLGEHSIRLSLQNFQPWEDRIAVKEATEYPLRVDLQQSVRLASLKVKSTPSGAEVFVDDASVGKTPTEHALPVGEHAIRLSLANYQAYEERLTLQDPKELDVTLKPAAREFSLELSSNPPGAQVFINDILKGKTPMTTEVYNGTYLVSLRMPDHKEWKRQIEIQDRDHSLTADLAPLPKEAMLSTTSRPTGATVFVDGKPTGKTTPLKLSLSPGSHKIRLRLNGYYDSEEQVDLKASEEVTLNMSLAKIPSRKGPSTTSEGPGPKPPDTGGGWKFGDVKDR
;
A
#
# COMPACT_ATOMS: atom_id res chain seq x y z
N MET A 1 5.61 37.30 -8.22
CA MET A 1 4.67 36.87 -7.16
C MET A 1 5.50 36.13 -6.14
N ASN A 2 5.36 36.44 -4.85
CA ASN A 2 6.21 35.88 -3.80
C ASN A 2 5.34 35.32 -2.67
N TYR A 3 5.86 34.31 -1.98
CA TYR A 3 5.29 33.74 -0.77
C TYR A 3 6.40 33.64 0.27
N GLY A 4 6.30 34.42 1.34
CA GLY A 4 7.41 34.60 2.29
C GLY A 4 8.66 35.10 1.56
N ARG A 5 9.78 34.39 1.73
CA ARG A 5 11.05 34.70 1.02
C ARG A 5 11.15 34.14 -0.39
N TYR A 6 10.24 33.25 -0.79
CA TYR A 6 10.34 32.50 -2.03
C TYR A 6 9.77 33.28 -3.22
N GLN A 7 10.57 33.37 -4.29
CA GLN A 7 10.20 34.08 -5.52
C GLN A 7 9.67 33.07 -6.54
N ILE A 8 8.40 33.19 -6.94
CA ILE A 8 7.79 32.26 -7.90
C ILE A 8 8.41 32.46 -9.29
N ILE A 9 8.85 31.36 -9.90
CA ILE A 9 9.37 31.30 -11.28
C ILE A 9 8.24 30.88 -12.23
N LYS A 10 7.65 29.70 -12.00
CA LYS A 10 6.57 29.15 -12.83
C LYS A 10 5.70 28.16 -12.05
N GLU A 11 4.49 27.92 -12.53
CA GLU A 11 3.64 26.85 -12.02
C GLU A 11 4.14 25.48 -12.53
N LEU A 12 4.18 24.48 -11.65
CA LEU A 12 4.55 23.09 -11.95
C LEU A 12 3.32 22.18 -12.04
N GLY A 13 2.27 22.46 -11.26
CA GLY A 13 1.03 21.69 -11.31
C GLY A 13 -0.05 22.17 -10.34
N LYS A 14 -1.26 21.64 -10.51
CA LYS A 14 -2.42 21.88 -9.64
C LYS A 14 -2.92 20.55 -9.10
N GLY A 15 -3.16 20.49 -7.79
CA GLY A 15 -3.74 19.34 -7.11
C GLY A 15 -4.97 19.70 -6.30
N SER A 16 -5.58 18.69 -5.68
CA SER A 16 -6.78 18.82 -4.84
C SER A 16 -6.59 19.77 -3.65
N MET A 17 -5.38 19.82 -3.08
CA MET A 17 -5.06 20.58 -1.87
C MET A 17 -4.29 21.88 -2.12
N GLY A 18 -3.75 22.10 -3.33
CA GLY A 18 -2.83 23.21 -3.56
C GLY A 18 -2.30 23.34 -4.98
N LEU A 19 -1.64 24.47 -5.22
CA LEU A 19 -0.84 24.76 -6.40
C LEU A 19 0.63 24.49 -6.08
N VAL A 20 1.38 23.86 -6.98
CA VAL A 20 2.82 23.66 -6.83
C VAL A 20 3.53 24.58 -7.81
N TYR A 21 4.44 25.41 -7.30
CA TYR A 21 5.26 26.31 -8.09
C TYR A 21 6.73 25.91 -8.03
N GLN A 22 7.47 26.14 -9.10
CA GLN A 22 8.91 26.30 -9.01
C GLN A 22 9.16 27.71 -8.48
N ALA A 23 9.95 27.82 -7.43
CA ALA A 23 10.34 29.07 -6.84
C ALA A 23 11.85 29.11 -6.59
N TYR A 24 12.38 30.29 -6.32
CA TYR A 24 13.77 30.50 -5.96
C TYR A 24 13.86 30.97 -4.51
N ASP A 25 14.73 30.33 -3.72
CA ASP A 25 15.07 30.75 -2.36
C ASP A 25 16.29 31.67 -2.41
N PRO A 26 16.14 33.00 -2.29
CA PRO A 26 17.25 33.94 -2.40
C PRO A 26 18.22 33.89 -1.22
N GLN A 27 17.80 33.30 -0.09
CA GLN A 27 18.65 33.20 1.11
C GLN A 27 19.68 32.07 1.00
N PHE A 28 19.30 30.99 0.31
CA PHE A 28 20.14 29.80 0.11
C PHE A 28 20.61 29.62 -1.33
N ASP A 29 20.27 30.55 -2.23
CA ASP A 29 20.64 30.55 -3.66
C ASP A 29 20.35 29.20 -4.34
N ARG A 30 19.08 28.78 -4.30
CA ARG A 30 18.66 27.49 -4.88
C ARG A 30 17.21 27.48 -5.38
N PRO A 31 16.89 26.65 -6.39
CA PRO A 31 15.50 26.37 -6.74
C PRO A 31 14.83 25.50 -5.67
N VAL A 32 13.53 25.75 -5.46
CA VAL A 32 12.66 24.97 -4.57
C VAL A 32 11.31 24.73 -5.24
N ALA A 33 10.66 23.63 -4.90
CA ALA A 33 9.24 23.46 -5.18
C ALA A 33 8.44 24.06 -4.02
N LEU A 34 7.43 24.87 -4.32
CA LEU A 34 6.61 25.55 -3.33
C LEU A 34 5.16 25.12 -3.52
N LYS A 35 4.67 24.28 -2.62
CA LYS A 35 3.26 23.86 -2.58
C LYS A 35 2.49 24.88 -1.76
N VAL A 36 1.52 25.54 -2.36
CA VAL A 36 0.69 26.59 -1.76
C VAL A 36 -0.75 26.12 -1.70
N MET A 37 -1.38 26.20 -0.52
CA MET A 37 -2.77 25.85 -0.34
C MET A 37 -3.69 26.78 -1.15
N ARG A 38 -4.75 26.23 -1.76
CA ARG A 38 -5.74 27.04 -2.47
C ARG A 38 -6.55 27.91 -1.49
N GLN A 39 -6.86 29.15 -1.89
CA GLN A 39 -7.57 30.13 -1.05
C GLN A 39 -8.99 29.71 -0.66
N ASP A 40 -9.68 28.89 -1.47
CA ASP A 40 -10.99 28.32 -1.15
C ASP A 40 -10.95 27.29 0.00
N ARG A 41 -9.74 26.87 0.42
CA ARG A 41 -9.51 25.89 1.49
C ARG A 41 -8.84 26.49 2.72
N THR A 42 -8.26 27.69 2.63
CA THR A 42 -7.57 28.34 3.77
C THR A 42 -8.52 28.76 4.89
N ALA A 43 -9.79 29.01 4.58
CA ALA A 43 -10.81 29.35 5.58
C ALA A 43 -11.20 28.18 6.53
N SER A 44 -10.80 26.95 6.21
CA SER A 44 -11.13 25.78 7.01
C SER A 44 -9.92 25.30 7.81
N GLU A 45 -10.00 25.44 9.14
CA GLU A 45 -8.96 24.97 10.05
C GLU A 45 -8.61 23.48 9.87
N ALA A 46 -9.58 22.66 9.46
CA ALA A 46 -9.35 21.24 9.22
C ALA A 46 -8.37 21.00 8.06
N TYR A 47 -8.55 21.71 6.93
CA TYR A 47 -7.62 21.61 5.79
C TYR A 47 -6.24 22.19 6.14
N VAL A 48 -6.19 23.31 6.87
CA VAL A 48 -4.94 23.91 7.36
C VAL A 48 -4.17 22.95 8.26
N LYS A 49 -4.82 22.38 9.28
CA LYS A 49 -4.21 21.40 10.21
C LYS A 49 -3.69 20.17 9.46
N ARG A 50 -4.43 19.68 8.46
CA ARG A 50 -4.04 18.54 7.60
C ARG A 50 -2.79 18.86 6.77
N PHE A 51 -2.74 20.03 6.16
CA PHE A 51 -1.59 20.47 5.34
C PHE A 51 -0.31 20.60 6.18
N PHE A 52 -0.37 21.19 7.37
CA PHE A 52 0.78 21.22 8.28
C PHE A 52 1.12 19.85 8.89
N LYS A 53 0.15 18.92 9.00
CA LYS A 53 0.42 17.53 9.40
C LYS A 53 1.21 16.80 8.32
N GLU A 54 0.88 17.01 7.05
CA GLU A 54 1.67 16.52 5.90
C GLU A 54 3.09 17.10 5.90
N ALA A 55 3.23 18.43 6.04
CA ALA A 55 4.54 19.09 6.13
C ALA A 55 5.42 18.50 7.24
N ARG A 56 4.85 18.28 8.43
CA ARG A 56 5.57 17.69 9.58
C ARG A 56 5.95 16.24 9.38
N ALA A 57 5.12 15.46 8.68
CA ALA A 57 5.44 14.08 8.37
C ALA A 57 6.61 13.99 7.37
N ILE A 58 6.56 14.77 6.29
CA ILE A 58 7.64 14.82 5.29
C ILE A 58 8.92 15.38 5.91
N GLY A 59 8.83 16.43 6.73
CA GLY A 59 10.00 17.04 7.39
C GLY A 59 10.72 16.13 8.39
N ARG A 60 10.14 14.98 8.78
CA ARG A 60 10.81 13.96 9.60
C ARG A 60 11.54 12.90 8.76
N LEU A 61 11.36 12.91 7.45
CA LEU A 61 11.95 11.95 6.52
C LEU A 61 13.15 12.59 5.83
N LEU A 62 14.25 11.85 5.79
CA LEU A 62 15.47 12.21 5.07
C LEU A 62 15.97 10.95 4.36
N HIS A 63 15.64 10.83 3.08
CA HIS A 63 15.97 9.66 2.27
C HIS A 63 16.20 10.08 0.82
N THR A 64 17.16 9.45 0.13
CA THR A 64 17.53 9.81 -1.24
C THR A 64 16.33 9.79 -2.19
N ASN A 65 15.44 8.81 -2.03
CA ASN A 65 14.25 8.62 -2.87
C ASN A 65 12.97 9.27 -2.30
N ILE A 66 13.06 10.18 -1.32
CA ILE A 66 11.91 10.94 -0.80
C ILE A 66 12.23 12.43 -0.89
N VAL A 67 11.27 13.23 -1.38
CA VAL A 67 11.40 14.69 -1.42
C VAL A 67 11.54 15.25 -0.01
N THR A 68 12.54 16.10 0.19
CA THR A 68 12.78 16.74 1.50
C THR A 68 11.96 18.03 1.62
N ALA A 69 11.20 18.18 2.70
CA ALA A 69 10.59 19.46 3.08
C ALA A 69 11.63 20.33 3.81
N PHE A 70 11.79 21.59 3.37
CA PHE A 70 12.74 22.53 3.94
C PHE A 70 12.10 23.51 4.92
N ASP A 71 10.89 23.96 4.62
CA ASP A 71 10.21 25.02 5.38
C ASP A 71 8.69 24.89 5.20
N ALA A 72 7.91 25.42 6.14
CA ALA A 72 6.47 25.57 6.03
C ALA A 72 6.04 26.84 6.78
N GLY A 73 5.14 27.62 6.18
CA GLY A 73 4.77 28.90 6.74
C GLY A 73 3.48 29.46 6.19
N GLU A 74 3.13 30.65 6.67
CA GLU A 74 1.98 31.43 6.25
C GLU A 74 2.45 32.83 5.84
N ASP A 75 2.01 33.30 4.67
CA ASP A 75 2.24 34.65 4.21
C ASP A 75 0.97 35.22 3.58
N ARG A 76 0.49 36.34 4.15
CA ARG A 76 -0.72 37.06 3.71
C ARG A 76 -1.95 36.14 3.58
N GLY A 77 -2.15 35.25 4.55
CA GLY A 77 -3.25 34.29 4.58
C GLY A 77 -3.11 33.11 3.59
N ASN A 78 -1.96 32.97 2.93
CA ASN A 78 -1.65 31.81 2.09
C ASN A 78 -0.66 30.92 2.82
N ILE A 79 -0.97 29.63 2.88
CA ILE A 79 -0.16 28.63 3.57
C ILE A 79 0.69 27.90 2.53
N TYR A 80 1.98 27.74 2.82
CA TYR A 80 2.93 27.11 1.89
C TYR A 80 3.84 26.10 2.58
N ILE A 81 4.35 25.16 1.77
CA ILE A 81 5.43 24.24 2.11
C ILE A 81 6.50 24.37 1.02
N ALA A 82 7.72 24.72 1.43
CA ALA A 82 8.89 24.73 0.57
C ALA A 82 9.60 23.38 0.65
N MET A 83 9.83 22.75 -0.50
CA MET A 83 10.40 21.42 -0.61
C MET A 83 11.47 21.37 -1.71
N GLU A 84 12.22 20.28 -1.72
CA GLU A 84 13.20 19.98 -2.76
C GLU A 84 12.59 20.09 -4.16
N TYR A 85 13.20 20.92 -5.02
CA TYR A 85 12.85 20.92 -6.43
C TYR A 85 13.56 19.75 -7.11
N VAL A 86 12.80 18.80 -7.62
CA VAL A 86 13.34 17.63 -8.31
C VAL A 86 13.29 17.85 -9.82
N GLU A 87 14.47 17.88 -10.44
CA GLU A 87 14.59 17.89 -11.90
C GLU A 87 14.37 16.46 -12.45
N GLY A 88 13.30 16.28 -13.23
CA GLY A 88 12.94 14.98 -13.79
C GLY A 88 11.57 15.00 -14.47
N LYS A 89 11.08 13.82 -14.85
CA LYS A 89 9.73 13.62 -15.37
C LYS A 89 8.88 12.80 -14.40
N PRO A 90 7.60 13.14 -14.19
CA PRO A 90 6.64 12.26 -13.51
C PRO A 90 6.55 10.88 -14.16
N LEU A 91 6.35 9.82 -13.37
CA LEU A 91 6.34 8.45 -13.85
C LEU A 91 5.12 8.14 -14.73
N ASP A 92 3.97 8.76 -14.47
CA ASP A 92 2.77 8.66 -15.32
C ASP A 92 3.04 9.13 -16.76
N HIS A 93 3.77 10.24 -16.91
CA HIS A 93 4.19 10.73 -18.21
C HIS A 93 5.09 9.70 -18.92
N LEU A 94 6.05 9.10 -18.20
CA LEU A 94 6.95 8.10 -18.77
C LEU A 94 6.23 6.81 -19.20
N ILE A 95 5.28 6.32 -18.39
CA ILE A 95 4.41 5.18 -18.72
C ILE A 95 3.59 5.46 -19.99
N SER A 96 3.15 6.70 -20.19
CA SER A 96 2.41 7.09 -21.39
C SER A 96 3.30 7.25 -22.64
N GLU A 97 4.56 7.67 -22.47
CA GLU A 97 5.49 7.95 -23.57
C GLU A 97 6.18 6.69 -24.12
N ARG A 98 6.48 5.69 -23.27
CA ARG A 98 7.27 4.51 -23.66
C ARG A 98 6.95 3.27 -22.84
N ARG A 99 7.51 2.14 -23.26
CA ARG A 99 7.57 0.92 -22.45
C ARG A 99 8.84 0.90 -21.61
N PHE A 100 8.77 0.22 -20.47
CA PHE A 100 9.91 -0.02 -19.57
C PHE A 100 10.47 -1.41 -19.85
N ASP A 101 11.80 -1.53 -19.81
CA ASP A 101 12.42 -2.85 -19.80
C ASP A 101 12.37 -3.47 -18.38
N LEU A 102 12.69 -4.75 -18.29
CA LEU A 102 12.66 -5.49 -17.03
C LEU A 102 13.59 -4.87 -15.97
N GLN A 103 14.76 -4.39 -16.38
CA GLN A 103 15.75 -3.82 -15.47
C GLN A 103 15.22 -2.52 -14.86
N GLU A 104 14.61 -1.66 -15.68
CA GLU A 104 14.01 -0.41 -15.21
C GLU A 104 12.84 -0.63 -14.25
N VAL A 105 11.96 -1.62 -14.54
CA VAL A 105 10.85 -1.99 -13.64
C VAL A 105 11.38 -2.42 -12.27
N LEU A 106 12.42 -3.26 -12.26
CA LEU A 106 13.03 -3.75 -11.04
C LEU A 106 13.74 -2.62 -10.27
N ASP A 107 14.54 -1.81 -10.94
CA ASP A 107 15.31 -0.72 -10.31
C ASP A 107 14.39 0.36 -9.71
N ILE A 108 13.31 0.71 -10.40
CA ILE A 108 12.28 1.62 -9.87
C ILE A 108 11.58 0.97 -8.68
N GLY A 109 11.14 -0.29 -8.83
CA GLY A 109 10.44 -1.02 -7.78
C GLY A 109 11.24 -1.13 -6.48
N ILE A 110 12.54 -1.44 -6.59
CA ILE A 110 13.45 -1.56 -5.44
C ILE A 110 13.58 -0.20 -4.74
N GLN A 111 13.88 0.87 -5.48
CA GLN A 111 14.05 2.20 -4.89
C GLN A 111 12.79 2.69 -4.15
N VAL A 112 11.60 2.46 -4.74
CA VAL A 112 10.33 2.85 -4.09
C VAL A 112 10.06 1.98 -2.87
N ALA A 113 10.26 0.66 -2.96
CA ALA A 113 10.03 -0.24 -1.83
C ALA A 113 10.93 0.08 -0.63
N GLU A 114 12.19 0.45 -0.86
CA GLU A 114 13.12 0.88 0.20
C GLU A 114 12.75 2.23 0.82
N ALA A 115 12.30 3.18 -0.01
CA ALA A 115 11.81 4.46 0.47
C ALA A 115 10.55 4.30 1.35
N LEU A 116 9.62 3.44 0.93
CA LEU A 116 8.43 3.10 1.70
C LEU A 116 8.79 2.42 3.01
N ASP A 117 9.72 1.46 2.99
CA ASP A 117 10.20 0.79 4.20
C ASP A 117 10.77 1.81 5.21
N TYR A 118 11.61 2.73 4.73
CA TYR A 118 12.16 3.81 5.56
C TYR A 118 11.06 4.67 6.18
N ALA A 119 10.07 5.09 5.39
CA ALA A 119 8.95 5.90 5.88
C ALA A 119 8.10 5.15 6.92
N HIS A 120 7.79 3.88 6.66
CA HIS A 120 6.98 3.03 7.53
C HIS A 120 7.66 2.80 8.90
N HIS A 121 8.97 2.57 8.92
CA HIS A 121 9.75 2.46 10.17
C HIS A 121 9.76 3.76 10.99
N LYS A 122 9.52 4.91 10.35
CA LYS A 122 9.35 6.22 11.02
C LYS A 122 7.89 6.51 11.39
N GLY A 123 6.98 5.54 11.22
CA GLY A 123 5.55 5.67 11.52
C GLY A 123 4.78 6.53 10.51
N VAL A 124 5.33 6.75 9.31
CA VAL A 124 4.70 7.54 8.25
C VAL A 124 4.26 6.61 7.13
N VAL A 125 2.95 6.53 6.89
CA VAL A 125 2.36 5.82 5.74
C VAL A 125 1.97 6.86 4.69
N HIS A 126 2.28 6.61 3.42
CA HIS A 126 2.10 7.59 2.34
C HIS A 126 0.64 7.71 1.90
N ARG A 127 -0.03 6.57 1.65
CA ARG A 127 -1.47 6.43 1.38
C ARG A 127 -1.99 7.04 0.07
N ASP A 128 -1.11 7.51 -0.79
CA ASP A 128 -1.43 8.07 -2.13
C ASP A 128 -0.28 7.77 -3.10
N ILE A 129 0.17 6.51 -3.08
CA ILE A 129 1.23 6.03 -3.96
C ILE A 129 0.65 5.84 -5.36
N LYS A 130 1.10 6.66 -6.31
CA LYS A 130 0.69 6.64 -7.72
C LYS A 130 1.79 7.22 -8.61
N PRO A 131 1.81 6.94 -9.92
CA PRO A 131 2.88 7.38 -10.80
C PRO A 131 3.05 8.91 -10.90
N SER A 132 1.97 9.70 -10.77
CA SER A 132 2.08 11.17 -10.76
C SER A 132 2.73 11.76 -9.50
N ASN A 133 2.84 10.96 -8.43
CA ASN A 133 3.55 11.31 -7.19
C ASN A 133 4.99 10.75 -7.16
N MET A 134 5.54 10.35 -8.32
CA MET A 134 6.90 9.84 -8.44
C MET A 134 7.63 10.54 -9.58
N ILE A 135 8.76 11.17 -9.28
CA ILE A 135 9.58 11.88 -10.26
C ILE A 135 10.84 11.06 -10.55
N VAL A 136 11.06 10.73 -11.82
CA VAL A 136 12.26 10.03 -12.28
C VAL A 136 13.25 11.06 -12.83
N GLN A 137 14.42 11.11 -12.20
CA GLN A 137 15.52 11.99 -12.57
C GLN A 137 16.36 11.40 -13.71
N PRO A 138 17.13 12.23 -14.43
CA PRO A 138 18.18 11.72 -15.31
C PRO A 138 19.11 10.77 -14.54
N GLY A 139 19.38 9.59 -15.09
CA GLY A 139 20.17 8.54 -14.43
C GLY A 139 19.35 7.49 -13.65
N GLY A 140 18.00 7.57 -13.66
CA GLY A 140 17.13 6.51 -13.15
C GLY A 140 16.84 6.57 -11.64
N ILE A 141 17.25 7.65 -10.98
CA ILE A 141 16.91 7.89 -9.56
C ILE A 141 15.46 8.34 -9.47
N ILE A 142 14.67 7.67 -8.64
CA ILE A 142 13.27 8.04 -8.40
C ILE A 142 13.10 8.77 -7.08
N LYS A 143 12.24 9.79 -7.04
CA LYS A 143 11.85 10.49 -5.81
C LYS A 143 10.34 10.47 -5.64
N ILE A 144 9.90 10.07 -4.45
CA ILE A 144 8.50 10.08 -4.02
C ILE A 144 8.15 11.47 -3.48
N THR A 145 7.03 12.03 -3.93
CA THR A 145 6.47 13.32 -3.51
C THR A 145 5.04 13.16 -2.97
N ASP A 146 4.51 14.21 -2.33
CA ASP A 146 3.09 14.35 -1.99
C ASP A 146 2.48 13.24 -1.11
N PHE A 147 2.94 13.17 0.15
CA PHE A 147 2.40 12.24 1.14
C PHE A 147 0.92 12.56 1.44
N GLY A 148 0.01 11.74 0.93
CA GLY A 148 -1.45 11.91 0.97
C GLY A 148 -2.13 11.74 2.34
N ILE A 149 -1.49 12.22 3.42
CA ILE A 149 -1.92 12.09 4.83
C ILE A 149 -3.31 12.73 5.07
N ALA A 150 -3.76 13.60 4.18
CA ALA A 150 -4.98 14.38 4.32
C ALA A 150 -6.27 13.70 3.76
N HIS A 151 -6.21 12.47 3.26
CA HIS A 151 -7.36 11.76 2.67
C HIS A 151 -8.26 10.96 3.63
N ILE A 152 -8.00 10.96 4.94
CA ILE A 152 -8.40 9.80 5.80
C ILE A 152 -9.51 10.06 6.79
N GLU A 153 -9.93 11.30 6.97
CA GLU A 153 -10.89 11.59 8.04
C GLU A 153 -12.34 11.73 7.55
N ASP A 154 -12.61 11.60 6.23
CA ASP A 154 -13.98 11.56 5.72
C ASP A 154 -14.08 10.83 4.37
N VAL A 155 -14.47 9.55 4.40
CA VAL A 155 -14.88 8.81 3.18
C VAL A 155 -16.07 9.53 2.51
N SER A 156 -16.93 10.19 3.31
CA SER A 156 -18.08 10.97 2.83
C SER A 156 -17.66 12.25 2.08
N ALA A 157 -16.66 12.98 2.59
CA ALA A 157 -16.13 14.18 1.93
C ALA A 157 -15.29 13.85 0.69
N THR A 158 -14.63 12.68 0.68
CA THR A 158 -13.85 12.18 -0.46
C THR A 158 -14.75 11.82 -1.65
N LEU A 159 -15.95 11.30 -1.40
CA LEU A 159 -16.96 11.08 -2.45
C LEU A 159 -17.64 12.39 -2.90
N GLN A 160 -17.85 13.35 -2.00
CA GLN A 160 -18.48 14.65 -2.34
C GLN A 160 -17.56 15.62 -3.11
N THR A 161 -16.24 15.51 -2.97
CA THR A 161 -15.28 16.36 -3.73
C THR A 161 -14.97 15.84 -5.14
N MET A 162 -15.46 14.66 -5.51
CA MET A 162 -15.16 14.01 -6.80
C MET A 162 -16.14 14.34 -7.94
N ALA A 163 -17.10 15.24 -7.73
CA ALA A 163 -18.05 15.65 -8.77
C ALA A 163 -17.49 16.63 -9.82
N GLY A 164 -16.17 16.88 -9.85
CA GLY A 164 -15.62 18.00 -10.64
C GLY A 164 -14.32 17.78 -11.42
N GLU A 165 -13.30 17.09 -10.92
CA GLU A 165 -11.98 17.10 -11.59
C GLU A 165 -11.23 15.75 -11.51
N VAL A 166 -10.99 15.19 -12.71
CA VAL A 166 -10.02 14.17 -13.14
C VAL A 166 -10.10 12.75 -12.52
N LEU A 167 -10.56 11.82 -13.36
CA LEU A 167 -10.74 10.37 -13.20
C LEU A 167 -9.43 9.55 -13.01
N GLY A 168 -8.44 10.04 -12.25
CA GLY A 168 -7.10 9.44 -12.16
C GLY A 168 -6.78 8.69 -10.86
N THR A 169 -7.17 9.23 -9.70
CA THR A 169 -6.65 8.83 -8.38
C THR A 169 -7.16 7.50 -7.79
N PRO A 170 -8.42 7.07 -7.98
CA PRO A 170 -8.94 5.86 -7.32
C PRO A 170 -8.28 4.55 -7.78
N ALA A 171 -7.70 4.53 -8.99
CA ALA A 171 -7.20 3.31 -9.62
C ALA A 171 -6.00 2.66 -8.92
N TYR A 172 -5.32 3.38 -8.02
CA TYR A 172 -4.17 2.89 -7.26
C TYR A 172 -4.49 2.61 -5.79
N MET A 173 -5.73 2.83 -5.34
CA MET A 173 -6.13 2.61 -3.94
C MET A 173 -6.10 1.13 -3.56
N SER A 174 -5.77 0.83 -2.31
CA SER A 174 -5.90 -0.53 -1.77
C SER A 174 -7.34 -0.87 -1.36
N PRO A 175 -7.72 -2.17 -1.28
CA PRO A 175 -9.05 -2.59 -0.86
C PRO A 175 -9.48 -2.00 0.49
N GLU A 176 -8.56 -1.94 1.46
CA GLU A 176 -8.81 -1.35 2.78
C GLU A 176 -9.04 0.16 2.71
N GLN A 177 -8.40 0.88 1.79
CA GLN A 177 -8.69 2.31 1.56
C GLN A 177 -10.08 2.49 0.96
N VAL A 178 -10.45 1.68 -0.05
CA VAL A 178 -11.77 1.73 -0.68
C VAL A 178 -12.89 1.41 0.32
N LEU A 179 -12.65 0.46 1.22
CA LEU A 179 -13.61 0.04 2.25
C LEU A 179 -13.60 0.92 3.51
N GLY A 180 -12.73 1.94 3.59
CA GLY A 180 -12.59 2.79 4.78
C GLY A 180 -12.10 2.06 6.03
N LYS A 181 -11.36 0.96 5.86
CA LYS A 181 -10.74 0.19 6.96
C LYS A 181 -9.44 0.85 7.42
N ALA A 182 -8.84 0.33 8.50
CA ALA A 182 -7.54 0.81 8.98
C ALA A 182 -6.45 0.60 7.89
N VAL A 183 -5.66 1.65 7.65
CA VAL A 183 -4.63 1.72 6.60
C VAL A 183 -3.24 1.76 7.24
N ASP A 184 -2.41 0.77 6.93
CA ASP A 184 -1.00 0.66 7.33
C ASP A 184 -0.06 0.63 6.11
N GLY A 185 1.23 0.37 6.34
CA GLY A 185 2.25 0.34 5.28
C GLY A 185 1.97 -0.65 4.14
N ARG A 186 1.20 -1.72 4.39
CA ARG A 186 0.86 -2.75 3.39
C ARG A 186 -0.09 -2.21 2.31
N SER A 187 -0.76 -1.10 2.56
CA SER A 187 -1.55 -0.37 1.54
C SER A 187 -0.67 0.31 0.50
N ASP A 188 0.46 0.89 0.92
CA ASP A 188 1.43 1.49 0.00
C ASP A 188 2.10 0.42 -0.87
N LEU A 189 2.36 -0.77 -0.31
CA LEU A 189 2.92 -1.91 -1.06
C LEU A 189 1.94 -2.46 -2.10
N PHE A 190 0.63 -2.49 -1.80
CA PHE A 190 -0.40 -2.84 -2.79
C PHE A 190 -0.43 -1.84 -3.94
N SER A 191 -0.37 -0.54 -3.62
CA SER A 191 -0.34 0.55 -4.60
C SER A 191 0.90 0.46 -5.50
N LEU A 192 2.07 0.17 -4.92
CA LEU A 192 3.29 -0.12 -5.68
C LEU A 192 3.14 -1.37 -6.56
N GLY A 193 2.45 -2.40 -6.10
CA GLY A 193 2.10 -3.58 -6.90
C GLY A 193 1.33 -3.23 -8.18
N ILE A 194 0.38 -2.28 -8.11
CA ILE A 194 -0.35 -1.78 -9.27
C ILE A 194 0.59 -1.07 -10.25
N ILE A 195 1.50 -0.24 -9.74
CA ILE A 195 2.48 0.49 -10.57
C ILE A 195 3.44 -0.49 -11.25
N LEU A 196 3.95 -1.50 -10.54
CA LEU A 196 4.80 -2.55 -11.11
C LEU A 196 4.08 -3.33 -12.21
N TYR A 197 2.79 -3.67 -11.99
CA TYR A 197 1.96 -4.30 -13.00
C TYR A 197 1.85 -3.43 -14.26
N GLU A 198 1.52 -2.15 -14.09
CA GLU A 198 1.34 -1.20 -15.20
C GLU A 198 2.62 -0.97 -15.98
N MET A 199 3.77 -0.83 -15.31
CA MET A 199 5.06 -0.70 -15.99
C MET A 199 5.45 -1.97 -16.75
N ALA A 200 5.19 -3.15 -16.19
CA ALA A 200 5.58 -4.43 -16.78
C ALA A 200 4.68 -4.85 -17.97
N THR A 201 3.38 -4.56 -17.89
CA THR A 201 2.39 -4.98 -18.90
C THR A 201 1.99 -3.86 -19.86
N GLY A 202 2.14 -2.60 -19.45
CA GLY A 202 1.65 -1.42 -20.17
C GLY A 202 0.17 -1.09 -19.90
N GLU A 203 -0.53 -1.88 -19.07
CA GLU A 203 -1.94 -1.68 -18.71
C GLU A 203 -2.15 -1.86 -17.20
N ARG A 204 -3.20 -1.26 -16.63
CA ARG A 204 -3.50 -1.42 -15.21
C ARG A 204 -4.21 -2.75 -14.93
N PRO A 205 -4.01 -3.36 -13.74
CA PRO A 205 -4.71 -4.58 -13.35
C PRO A 205 -6.21 -4.37 -13.12
N PHE A 206 -6.61 -3.14 -12.76
CA PHE A 206 -8.00 -2.74 -12.49
C PHE A 206 -8.30 -1.43 -13.22
N GLY A 207 -9.53 -1.26 -13.72
CA GLY A 207 -9.97 -0.01 -14.33
C GLY A 207 -9.43 0.25 -15.74
N ILE A 208 -9.85 -0.59 -16.70
CA ILE A 208 -9.69 -0.33 -18.14
C ILE A 208 -10.46 0.95 -18.53
N ALA A 209 -9.91 1.72 -19.48
CA ALA A 209 -10.49 2.98 -19.96
C ALA A 209 -12.01 2.90 -20.24
N ASN A 210 -12.73 3.98 -19.92
CA ASN A 210 -14.19 4.16 -20.06
C ASN A 210 -15.10 3.46 -19.03
N LYS A 211 -14.55 2.94 -17.92
CA LYS A 211 -15.34 2.44 -16.79
C LYS A 211 -15.67 3.57 -15.80
N ASN A 212 -16.86 3.50 -15.21
CA ASN A 212 -17.25 4.44 -14.14
C ASN A 212 -16.43 4.15 -12.86
N ILE A 213 -16.31 5.16 -11.99
CA ILE A 213 -15.51 5.08 -10.76
C ILE A 213 -15.96 3.94 -9.83
N ALA A 214 -17.27 3.67 -9.75
CA ALA A 214 -17.82 2.61 -8.92
C ALA A 214 -17.37 1.22 -9.39
N THR A 215 -17.27 1.00 -10.70
CA THR A 215 -16.74 -0.24 -11.28
C THR A 215 -15.27 -0.42 -10.92
N VAL A 216 -14.44 0.63 -11.01
CA VAL A 216 -13.02 0.56 -10.64
C VAL A 216 -12.85 0.21 -9.17
N LEU A 217 -13.60 0.88 -8.29
CA LEU A 217 -13.57 0.60 -6.84
C LEU A 217 -14.03 -0.83 -6.53
N SER A 218 -15.05 -1.33 -7.22
CA SER A 218 -15.51 -2.72 -7.08
C SER A 218 -14.46 -3.72 -7.55
N GLU A 219 -13.78 -3.47 -8.68
CA GLU A 219 -12.69 -4.34 -9.17
C GLU A 219 -11.51 -4.41 -8.20
N ILE A 220 -11.13 -3.28 -7.61
CA ILE A 220 -10.08 -3.22 -6.58
C ILE A 220 -10.43 -4.14 -5.41
N VAL A 221 -11.68 -4.15 -4.95
CA VAL A 221 -12.12 -4.94 -3.80
C VAL A 221 -12.35 -6.42 -4.14
N ASN A 222 -12.94 -6.70 -5.30
CA ASN A 222 -13.56 -8.01 -5.59
C ASN A 222 -12.84 -8.84 -6.65
N ASN A 223 -12.08 -8.23 -7.56
CA ASN A 223 -11.53 -8.96 -8.72
C ASN A 223 -10.06 -9.29 -8.52
N GLU A 224 -9.66 -10.52 -8.84
CA GLU A 224 -8.24 -10.88 -8.94
C GLU A 224 -7.63 -10.33 -10.25
N PRO A 225 -6.39 -9.80 -10.23
CA PRO A 225 -5.74 -9.30 -11.44
C PRO A 225 -5.39 -10.46 -12.38
N THR A 226 -5.42 -10.22 -13.69
CA THR A 226 -4.87 -11.16 -14.67
C THR A 226 -3.38 -11.34 -14.42
N ASP A 227 -2.87 -12.56 -14.44
CA ASP A 227 -1.44 -12.83 -14.24
C ASP A 227 -0.58 -11.99 -15.22
N PRO A 228 0.41 -11.21 -14.73
CA PRO A 228 1.31 -10.44 -15.58
C PRO A 228 1.93 -11.25 -16.72
N ALA A 229 2.32 -12.51 -16.46
CA ALA A 229 2.92 -13.39 -17.47
C ALA A 229 1.92 -13.82 -18.55
N VAL A 230 0.61 -13.78 -18.27
CA VAL A 230 -0.45 -13.99 -19.27
C VAL A 230 -0.69 -12.71 -20.08
N ALA A 231 -0.68 -11.55 -19.42
CA ALA A 231 -0.87 -10.25 -20.08
C ALA A 231 0.32 -9.88 -20.99
N ASN A 232 1.54 -10.20 -20.56
CA ASN A 232 2.76 -10.01 -21.34
C ASN A 232 3.70 -11.23 -21.12
N PRO A 233 3.72 -12.19 -22.07
CA PRO A 233 4.57 -13.38 -21.98
C PRO A 233 6.08 -13.12 -21.92
N GLY A 234 6.53 -11.88 -22.16
CA GLY A 234 7.93 -11.46 -21.98
C GLY A 234 8.32 -11.17 -20.54
N ILE A 235 7.38 -11.19 -19.59
CA ILE A 235 7.65 -10.94 -18.16
C ILE A 235 8.22 -12.20 -17.50
N ASP A 236 9.27 -12.03 -16.70
CA ASP A 236 9.85 -13.12 -15.91
C ASP A 236 8.82 -13.69 -14.90
N PRO A 237 8.61 -15.01 -14.84
CA PRO A 237 7.66 -15.63 -13.93
C PRO A 237 7.88 -15.27 -12.45
N ALA A 238 9.14 -15.06 -12.03
CA ALA A 238 9.44 -14.62 -10.67
C ALA A 238 8.96 -13.18 -10.42
N LEU A 239 9.12 -12.27 -11.38
CA LEU A 239 8.55 -10.92 -11.27
C LEU A 239 7.02 -10.96 -11.23
N SER A 240 6.40 -11.81 -12.06
CA SER A 240 4.93 -12.00 -12.02
C SER A 240 4.45 -12.41 -10.63
N GLN A 241 5.11 -13.38 -10.00
CA GLN A 241 4.76 -13.84 -8.64
C GLN A 241 4.91 -12.73 -7.59
N VAL A 242 5.94 -11.89 -7.70
CA VAL A 242 6.15 -10.75 -6.79
C VAL A 242 5.01 -9.74 -6.95
N ILE A 243 4.62 -9.39 -8.18
CA ILE A 243 3.52 -8.46 -8.46
C ILE A 243 2.19 -9.02 -7.92
N ILE A 244 1.87 -10.28 -8.20
CA ILE A 244 0.64 -10.91 -7.71
C ILE A 244 0.59 -10.96 -6.19
N LYS A 245 1.71 -11.21 -5.51
CA LYS A 245 1.77 -11.17 -4.04
C LYS A 245 1.49 -9.77 -3.49
N CYS A 246 1.95 -8.70 -4.15
CA CYS A 246 1.59 -7.33 -3.75
C CYS A 246 0.09 -7.05 -3.89
N LEU A 247 -0.57 -7.64 -4.90
CA LEU A 247 -1.97 -7.41 -5.26
C LEU A 247 -2.97 -8.31 -4.53
N LYS A 248 -2.54 -9.10 -3.53
CA LYS A 248 -3.46 -9.86 -2.68
C LYS A 248 -4.44 -8.96 -1.97
N LYS A 249 -5.72 -9.36 -1.94
CA LYS A 249 -6.78 -8.53 -1.33
C LYS A 249 -6.62 -8.45 0.19
N THR A 250 -6.29 -9.56 0.83
CA THR A 250 -5.97 -9.65 2.26
C THR A 250 -4.57 -9.08 2.55
N PRO A 251 -4.42 -8.04 3.41
CA PRO A 251 -3.12 -7.46 3.74
C PRO A 251 -2.10 -8.46 4.32
N GLU A 252 -2.56 -9.44 5.08
CA GLU A 252 -1.73 -10.48 5.70
C GLU A 252 -1.08 -11.43 4.67
N GLU A 253 -1.62 -11.51 3.46
CA GLU A 253 -1.08 -12.33 2.37
C GLU A 253 -0.05 -11.59 1.52
N ARG A 254 0.10 -10.26 1.73
CA ARG A 254 1.06 -9.41 1.01
C ARG A 254 2.46 -9.53 1.62
N PHE A 255 3.42 -8.84 1.02
CA PHE A 255 4.67 -8.53 1.72
C PHE A 255 4.37 -7.66 2.95
N GLN A 256 5.02 -7.95 4.07
CA GLN A 256 4.73 -7.25 5.32
C GLN A 256 5.54 -5.97 5.47
N THR A 257 6.68 -5.87 4.78
CA THR A 257 7.57 -4.70 4.80
C THR A 257 8.07 -4.34 3.40
N GLY A 258 8.46 -3.08 3.20
CA GLY A 258 9.07 -2.66 1.94
C GLY A 258 10.42 -3.33 1.70
N LYS A 259 11.17 -3.63 2.78
CA LYS A 259 12.41 -4.41 2.72
C LYS A 259 12.20 -5.80 2.13
N GLU A 260 11.17 -6.53 2.57
CA GLU A 260 10.85 -7.86 2.01
C GLU A 260 10.53 -7.79 0.52
N LEU A 261 9.80 -6.77 0.08
CA LEU A 261 9.49 -6.55 -1.33
C LEU A 261 10.76 -6.20 -2.13
N ALA A 262 11.61 -5.31 -1.64
CA ALA A 262 12.87 -4.94 -2.28
C ALA A 262 13.80 -6.15 -2.44
N GLU A 263 13.91 -7.00 -1.41
CA GLU A 263 14.67 -8.26 -1.47
C GLU A 263 14.09 -9.23 -2.50
N ALA A 264 12.76 -9.36 -2.57
CA ALA A 264 12.09 -10.19 -3.56
C ALA A 264 12.34 -9.71 -5.00
N LEU A 265 12.30 -8.39 -5.25
CA LEU A 265 12.62 -7.79 -6.55
C LEU A 265 14.10 -7.97 -6.92
N ARG A 266 15.04 -7.84 -5.96
CA ARG A 266 16.46 -8.13 -6.19
C ARG A 266 16.71 -9.58 -6.58
N ASN A 267 15.96 -10.52 -6.01
CA ASN A 267 16.07 -11.93 -6.36
C ASN A 267 15.62 -12.23 -7.80
N CYS A 268 14.84 -11.34 -8.42
CA CYS A 268 14.56 -11.40 -9.86
C CYS A 268 15.80 -11.03 -10.71
N LEU A 269 16.67 -10.13 -10.24
CA LEU A 269 17.92 -9.74 -10.93
C LEU A 269 18.97 -10.87 -10.94
N GLY A 270 18.95 -11.76 -9.93
CA GLY A 270 19.98 -12.77 -9.70
C GLY A 270 19.81 -14.10 -10.47
N LYS A 271 18.65 -14.33 -11.11
CA LYS A 271 18.41 -15.57 -11.87
C LYS A 271 18.71 -15.36 -13.35
N LYS A 272 19.96 -15.60 -13.77
CA LYS A 272 20.20 -16.06 -15.14
C LYS A 272 19.39 -17.33 -15.34
N ALA A 273 18.54 -17.34 -16.37
CA ALA A 273 17.77 -18.51 -16.77
C ALA A 273 18.65 -19.78 -16.71
N PRO A 274 18.21 -20.86 -16.03
CA PRO A 274 18.79 -22.16 -16.24
C PRO A 274 18.61 -22.51 -17.71
N THR A 275 19.71 -22.77 -18.39
CA THR A 275 19.77 -23.40 -19.70
C THR A 275 18.90 -24.66 -19.63
N GLY A 276 17.71 -24.58 -20.20
CA GLY A 276 16.72 -25.65 -20.20
C GLY A 276 17.21 -26.82 -21.05
N GLU A 277 17.34 -27.97 -20.40
CA GLU A 277 17.37 -29.27 -21.05
C GLU A 277 16.02 -29.48 -21.79
N GLN A 278 16.14 -29.86 -23.06
CA GLN A 278 15.04 -29.95 -24.03
C GLN A 278 14.07 -31.09 -23.73
N LEU A 279 12.77 -30.81 -23.93
CA LEU A 279 11.80 -31.78 -24.45
C LEU A 279 11.13 -31.16 -25.70
N PRO A 280 10.77 -31.97 -26.71
CA PRO A 280 10.82 -31.53 -28.11
C PRO A 280 9.54 -30.84 -28.58
N ALA A 281 9.71 -29.78 -29.36
CA ALA A 281 8.67 -29.20 -30.20
C ALA A 281 8.71 -29.83 -31.60
N GLU A 282 7.53 -30.07 -32.17
CA GLU A 282 7.35 -30.22 -33.61
C GLU A 282 6.39 -29.14 -34.15
N PRO A 283 6.50 -28.78 -35.44
CA PRO A 283 6.55 -27.37 -35.83
C PRO A 283 5.37 -26.87 -36.65
N SER A 284 5.24 -25.54 -36.66
CA SER A 284 4.50 -24.74 -37.65
C SER A 284 5.16 -24.80 -39.03
N PRO A 285 4.40 -24.54 -40.13
CA PRO A 285 4.62 -23.30 -40.90
C PRO A 285 3.28 -22.68 -41.37
N ALA A 286 3.01 -21.37 -41.23
CA ALA A 286 3.54 -20.17 -41.90
C ALA A 286 3.04 -19.90 -43.35
N ALA A 287 2.30 -18.78 -43.49
CA ALA A 287 2.32 -17.75 -44.58
C ALA A 287 1.90 -18.17 -46.03
N GLN A 288 1.29 -17.39 -46.96
CA GLN A 288 1.13 -15.95 -47.26
C GLN A 288 -0.08 -15.69 -48.22
N LYS A 289 -0.56 -14.43 -48.22
CA LYS A 289 -1.11 -13.54 -49.31
C LYS A 289 -1.59 -14.10 -50.66
N GLY A 290 -2.68 -13.49 -51.17
CA GLY A 290 -2.95 -13.32 -52.62
C GLY A 290 -4.38 -12.88 -52.98
N GLU A 291 -4.53 -11.85 -53.82
CA GLU A 291 -5.72 -11.02 -54.08
C GLU A 291 -6.60 -11.41 -55.31
N ARG A 292 -7.87 -10.90 -55.30
CA ARG A 292 -8.69 -10.29 -56.41
C ARG A 292 -9.60 -11.10 -57.36
N SER A 293 -10.91 -10.79 -57.24
CA SER A 293 -11.89 -10.30 -58.28
C SER A 293 -12.36 -11.26 -59.40
N LYS A 294 -13.66 -11.45 -59.74
CA LYS A 294 -14.66 -10.50 -60.31
C LYS A 294 -16.12 -11.04 -60.21
N LYS A 295 -17.09 -10.12 -60.31
CA LYS A 295 -18.59 -10.16 -60.17
C LYS A 295 -19.36 -10.83 -61.38
N PRO A 296 -20.70 -10.67 -61.59
CA PRO A 296 -21.91 -11.16 -60.88
C PRO A 296 -23.10 -11.71 -61.79
N LEU A 297 -24.18 -12.17 -61.14
CA LEU A 297 -25.65 -12.12 -61.42
C LEU A 297 -26.38 -12.58 -62.74
N ALA A 298 -27.46 -13.35 -62.48
CA ALA A 298 -28.83 -13.35 -63.07
C ALA A 298 -29.16 -14.14 -64.36
N LEU A 299 -30.10 -15.11 -64.27
CA LEU A 299 -31.44 -15.01 -64.89
C LEU A 299 -32.42 -16.10 -64.39
N LEU A 300 -33.38 -15.68 -63.55
CA LEU A 300 -34.63 -16.35 -63.19
C LEU A 300 -35.57 -16.35 -64.41
N GLY A 301 -36.21 -17.47 -64.75
CA GLY A 301 -37.32 -17.47 -65.72
C GLY A 301 -37.66 -18.83 -66.35
N LEU A 302 -36.68 -19.71 -66.54
CA LEU A 302 -36.89 -20.98 -67.25
C LEU A 302 -37.23 -22.17 -66.32
N ILE A 303 -37.00 -22.00 -65.01
CA ILE A 303 -37.09 -23.05 -63.99
C ILE A 303 -38.57 -23.40 -63.67
N PHE A 304 -39.53 -22.51 -63.92
CA PHE A 304 -40.91 -22.73 -63.47
C PHE A 304 -41.75 -23.61 -64.41
N ALA A 305 -41.41 -23.71 -65.70
CA ALA A 305 -42.20 -24.46 -66.69
C ALA A 305 -41.76 -25.93 -66.86
N LEU A 306 -40.50 -26.26 -66.55
CA LEU A 306 -39.95 -27.62 -66.66
C LEU A 306 -40.29 -28.52 -65.46
N ILE A 307 -40.58 -27.93 -64.29
CA ILE A 307 -40.87 -28.66 -63.05
C ILE A 307 -42.24 -29.38 -63.10
N MET A 308 -43.21 -28.86 -63.83
CA MET A 308 -44.58 -29.42 -63.87
C MET A 308 -44.73 -30.64 -64.79
N VAL A 309 -43.85 -30.81 -65.78
CA VAL A 309 -43.91 -31.93 -66.75
C VAL A 309 -42.96 -33.08 -66.35
N ALA A 310 -41.85 -32.78 -65.66
CA ALA A 310 -40.92 -33.79 -65.13
C ALA A 310 -41.49 -34.57 -63.92
N GLY A 311 -42.38 -33.95 -63.13
CA GLY A 311 -42.97 -34.58 -61.94
C GLY A 311 -43.90 -35.78 -62.24
N GLY A 312 -44.56 -35.79 -63.40
CA GLY A 312 -45.50 -36.86 -63.77
C GLY A 312 -44.83 -38.15 -64.27
N VAL A 313 -43.61 -38.06 -64.80
CA VAL A 313 -42.89 -39.20 -65.39
C VAL A 313 -41.92 -39.83 -64.37
N ALA A 314 -41.39 -39.04 -63.43
CA ALA A 314 -40.52 -39.54 -62.35
C ALA A 314 -41.26 -40.39 -61.30
N GLY A 315 -42.57 -40.21 -61.13
CA GLY A 315 -43.40 -40.98 -60.18
C GLY A 315 -43.63 -42.44 -60.55
N TYR A 316 -43.44 -42.82 -61.82
CA TYR A 316 -43.68 -44.19 -62.30
C TYR A 316 -42.43 -45.07 -62.29
N PHE A 317 -41.23 -44.48 -62.40
CA PHE A 317 -39.96 -45.23 -62.48
C PHE A 317 -39.27 -45.49 -61.12
N TYR A 318 -39.65 -44.81 -60.03
CA TYR A 318 -39.03 -45.03 -58.70
C TYR A 318 -39.60 -46.22 -57.90
N ARG A 319 -40.54 -46.99 -58.47
CA ARG A 319 -41.18 -48.12 -57.76
C ARG A 319 -40.39 -49.43 -57.81
N SER A 320 -39.34 -49.54 -58.64
CA SER A 320 -38.64 -50.82 -58.88
C SER A 320 -37.23 -50.98 -58.28
N GLU A 321 -36.60 -49.92 -57.74
CA GLU A 321 -35.32 -50.04 -56.98
C GLU A 321 -35.51 -49.95 -55.46
N PHE A 322 -36.68 -49.52 -54.97
CA PHE A 322 -36.95 -49.33 -53.55
C PHE A 322 -37.17 -50.64 -52.75
N LEU A 323 -37.44 -51.76 -53.43
CA LEU A 323 -37.80 -53.04 -52.79
C LEU A 323 -36.60 -53.94 -52.44
N GLN A 324 -35.35 -53.54 -52.75
CA GLN A 324 -34.16 -54.32 -52.38
C GLN A 324 -33.39 -53.79 -51.15
N LEU A 325 -33.75 -52.64 -50.57
CA LEU A 325 -33.08 -52.08 -49.38
C LEU A 325 -33.69 -52.52 -48.03
N LEU A 326 -34.81 -53.23 -48.03
CA LEU A 326 -35.55 -53.60 -46.81
C LEU A 326 -34.92 -54.72 -45.98
N GLY A 327 -33.75 -55.25 -46.37
CA GLY A 327 -33.07 -56.33 -45.67
C GLY A 327 -31.91 -55.95 -44.72
N LYS A 328 -31.50 -54.67 -44.66
CA LYS A 328 -30.30 -54.26 -43.88
C LYS A 328 -30.42 -52.92 -43.12
N ALA A 329 -31.59 -52.30 -43.09
CA ALA A 329 -31.82 -51.04 -42.38
C ALA A 329 -32.34 -51.29 -40.95
N ALA A 330 -31.77 -50.59 -39.98
CA ALA A 330 -32.37 -50.44 -38.65
C ALA A 330 -33.51 -49.42 -38.74
N VAL A 331 -34.54 -49.56 -37.91
CA VAL A 331 -35.68 -48.62 -37.92
C VAL A 331 -35.70 -47.88 -36.58
N LEU A 332 -35.40 -46.58 -36.61
CA LEU A 332 -35.45 -45.73 -35.44
C LEU A 332 -36.88 -45.22 -35.22
N ARG A 333 -37.53 -45.63 -34.14
CA ARG A 333 -38.87 -45.16 -33.74
C ARG A 333 -38.70 -43.98 -32.79
N ILE A 334 -39.04 -42.79 -33.26
CA ILE A 334 -38.83 -41.53 -32.53
C ILE A 334 -40.17 -41.04 -31.98
N GLU A 335 -40.22 -40.78 -30.69
CA GLU A 335 -41.35 -40.20 -29.96
C GLU A 335 -40.88 -38.92 -29.25
N SER A 336 -41.70 -37.87 -29.23
CA SER A 336 -41.39 -36.62 -28.53
C SER A 336 -42.43 -36.29 -27.46
N ASP A 337 -41.98 -35.63 -26.40
CA ASP A 337 -42.80 -35.00 -25.37
C ASP A 337 -42.38 -33.53 -25.21
N PRO A 338 -43.22 -32.54 -25.60
CA PRO A 338 -44.57 -32.68 -26.15
C PRO A 338 -44.58 -33.33 -27.54
N LYS A 339 -45.74 -33.88 -27.94
CA LYS A 339 -45.93 -34.52 -29.27
C LYS A 339 -45.85 -33.50 -30.41
N GLY A 340 -45.45 -33.94 -31.60
CA GLY A 340 -45.45 -33.13 -32.82
C GLY A 340 -44.14 -32.41 -33.12
N ALA A 341 -43.04 -32.76 -32.44
CA ALA A 341 -41.73 -32.19 -32.73
C ALA A 341 -41.25 -32.54 -34.14
N GLU A 342 -40.71 -31.58 -34.86
CA GLU A 342 -40.09 -31.77 -36.16
C GLU A 342 -38.71 -32.43 -36.01
N ILE A 343 -38.51 -33.54 -36.71
CA ILE A 343 -37.31 -34.38 -36.62
C ILE A 343 -36.46 -34.25 -37.88
N THR A 344 -35.17 -34.05 -37.66
CA THR A 344 -34.11 -34.14 -38.67
C THR A 344 -33.12 -35.24 -38.27
N VAL A 345 -32.64 -36.01 -39.24
CA VAL A 345 -31.60 -37.03 -39.05
C VAL A 345 -30.48 -36.76 -40.06
N ASP A 346 -29.25 -36.63 -39.58
CA ASP A 346 -28.05 -36.23 -40.34
C ASP A 346 -28.26 -34.96 -41.17
N GLY A 347 -28.96 -33.99 -40.57
CA GLY A 347 -29.30 -32.71 -41.22
C GLY A 347 -30.45 -32.77 -42.22
N VAL A 348 -31.06 -33.94 -42.45
CA VAL A 348 -32.19 -34.11 -43.39
C VAL A 348 -33.51 -34.22 -42.63
N ARG A 349 -34.50 -33.39 -42.99
CA ARG A 349 -35.86 -33.43 -42.43
C ARG A 349 -36.56 -34.76 -42.72
N LYS A 350 -37.07 -35.42 -41.68
CA LYS A 350 -37.77 -36.72 -41.77
C LYS A 350 -39.28 -36.62 -41.51
N GLY A 351 -39.74 -35.62 -40.77
CA GLY A 351 -41.16 -35.39 -40.46
C GLY A 351 -41.39 -35.03 -39.01
N THR A 352 -42.63 -35.12 -38.52
CA THR A 352 -43.01 -34.80 -37.12
C THR A 352 -43.23 -36.06 -36.29
N ALA A 353 -42.73 -36.11 -35.05
CA ALA A 353 -42.89 -37.25 -34.15
C ALA A 353 -44.35 -37.41 -33.65
N PRO A 354 -44.84 -38.65 -33.43
CA PRO A 354 -44.10 -39.90 -33.54
C PRO A 354 -43.91 -40.37 -34.98
N LEU A 355 -42.71 -40.84 -35.32
CA LEU A 355 -42.41 -41.36 -36.67
C LEU A 355 -41.34 -42.46 -36.64
N MET A 356 -41.33 -43.30 -37.67
CA MET A 356 -40.34 -44.37 -37.85
C MET A 356 -39.41 -44.01 -39.02
N VAL A 357 -38.10 -43.97 -38.79
CA VAL A 357 -37.09 -43.68 -39.82
C VAL A 357 -36.26 -44.94 -40.09
N PRO A 358 -36.32 -45.52 -41.30
CA PRO A 358 -35.35 -46.52 -41.71
C PRO A 358 -33.99 -45.85 -41.95
N LEU A 359 -32.94 -46.36 -41.31
CA LEU A 359 -31.57 -45.85 -41.35
C LEU A 359 -30.58 -47.01 -41.54
N SER A 360 -29.42 -46.71 -42.11
CA SER A 360 -28.31 -47.66 -42.17
C SER A 360 -27.77 -47.97 -40.77
N LEU A 361 -26.98 -49.04 -40.64
CA LEU A 361 -26.19 -49.25 -39.43
C LEU A 361 -25.07 -48.20 -39.36
N GLY A 362 -24.84 -47.61 -38.18
CA GLY A 362 -23.90 -46.50 -38.02
C GLY A 362 -24.36 -45.47 -36.98
N LYS A 363 -23.58 -44.40 -36.84
CA LYS A 363 -23.95 -43.24 -36.01
C LYS A 363 -24.78 -42.27 -36.85
N HIS A 364 -25.92 -41.88 -36.31
CA HIS A 364 -26.83 -40.92 -36.93
C HIS A 364 -27.11 -39.79 -35.95
N ALA A 365 -26.91 -38.54 -36.38
CA ALA A 365 -27.24 -37.36 -35.58
C ALA A 365 -28.73 -37.06 -35.70
N VAL A 366 -29.46 -37.04 -34.59
CA VAL A 366 -30.89 -36.77 -34.54
C VAL A 366 -31.11 -35.43 -33.87
N ARG A 367 -31.87 -34.54 -34.49
CA ARG A 367 -32.28 -33.26 -33.91
C ARG A 367 -33.79 -33.09 -34.00
N ALA A 368 -34.39 -32.68 -32.89
CA ALA A 368 -35.81 -32.42 -32.75
C ALA A 368 -36.06 -30.95 -32.40
N THR A 369 -37.03 -30.33 -33.05
CA THR A 369 -37.42 -28.95 -32.83
C THR A 369 -38.94 -28.83 -32.72
N LEU A 370 -39.43 -28.11 -31.72
CA LEU A 370 -40.85 -27.79 -31.57
C LEU A 370 -40.96 -26.29 -31.28
N PRO A 371 -41.94 -25.56 -31.86
CA PRO A 371 -42.18 -24.17 -31.50
C PRO A 371 -42.31 -24.00 -29.98
N SER A 372 -41.81 -22.88 -29.46
CA SER A 372 -41.77 -22.53 -28.04
C SER A 372 -41.05 -23.52 -27.12
N HIS A 373 -40.19 -24.39 -27.66
CA HIS A 373 -39.34 -25.32 -26.91
C HIS A 373 -37.88 -25.22 -27.37
N GLN A 374 -36.93 -25.46 -26.47
CA GLN A 374 -35.52 -25.53 -26.80
C GLN A 374 -35.25 -26.69 -27.76
N PRO A 375 -34.43 -26.50 -28.82
CA PRO A 375 -34.08 -27.57 -29.74
C PRO A 375 -33.27 -28.67 -29.02
N TRP A 376 -33.60 -29.92 -29.27
CA TRP A 376 -32.89 -31.09 -28.73
C TRP A 376 -32.04 -31.74 -29.82
N GLN A 377 -30.83 -32.21 -29.50
CA GLN A 377 -29.95 -32.91 -30.44
C GLN A 377 -29.06 -33.94 -29.74
N ASP A 378 -28.92 -35.13 -30.34
CA ASP A 378 -28.04 -36.21 -29.86
C ASP A 378 -27.59 -37.14 -31.02
N GLN A 379 -26.69 -38.09 -30.77
CA GLN A 379 -26.28 -39.13 -31.72
C GLN A 379 -26.78 -40.52 -31.31
N VAL A 380 -27.44 -41.22 -32.23
CA VAL A 380 -27.89 -42.60 -32.04
C VAL A 380 -26.96 -43.55 -32.81
N GLN A 381 -26.45 -44.57 -32.12
CA GLN A 381 -25.70 -45.66 -32.73
C GLN A 381 -26.62 -46.84 -33.05
N LEU A 382 -26.72 -47.21 -34.33
CA LEU A 382 -27.48 -48.38 -34.79
C LEU A 382 -26.50 -49.50 -35.15
N THR A 383 -26.55 -50.62 -34.42
CA THR A 383 -25.60 -51.74 -34.56
C THR A 383 -26.21 -52.99 -35.21
N GLU A 384 -27.53 -53.14 -35.18
CA GLU A 384 -28.26 -54.27 -35.77
C GLU A 384 -29.52 -53.80 -36.50
N ALA A 385 -29.96 -54.55 -37.52
CA ALA A 385 -31.17 -54.25 -38.29
C ALA A 385 -32.46 -54.61 -37.51
N LYS A 386 -32.70 -53.89 -36.41
CA LYS A 386 -33.87 -54.01 -35.54
C LYS A 386 -34.54 -52.65 -35.34
N GLN A 387 -35.74 -52.67 -34.74
CA GLN A 387 -36.40 -51.44 -34.30
C GLN A 387 -35.75 -50.93 -33.02
N VAL A 388 -35.32 -49.66 -33.01
CA VAL A 388 -34.71 -49.00 -31.85
C VAL A 388 -35.62 -47.83 -31.44
N PRO A 389 -36.12 -47.77 -30.20
CA PRO A 389 -36.91 -46.63 -29.72
C PRO A 389 -36.02 -45.47 -29.26
N LEU A 390 -36.40 -44.24 -29.60
CA LEU A 390 -35.82 -42.99 -29.09
C LEU A 390 -36.95 -42.09 -28.57
N ARG A 391 -36.91 -41.75 -27.29
CA ARG A 391 -37.83 -40.79 -26.67
C ARG A 391 -37.11 -39.48 -26.39
N ILE A 392 -37.72 -38.39 -26.82
CA ILE A 392 -37.15 -37.03 -26.74
C ILE A 392 -38.03 -36.17 -25.85
N GLU A 393 -37.47 -35.63 -24.78
CA GLU A 393 -38.13 -34.62 -23.93
C GLU A 393 -37.63 -33.23 -24.30
N LEU A 394 -38.55 -32.37 -24.74
CA LEU A 394 -38.26 -30.99 -25.13
C LEU A 394 -38.62 -30.04 -23.99
N LYS A 395 -37.66 -29.21 -23.57
CA LYS A 395 -37.88 -28.20 -22.53
C LYS A 395 -38.54 -26.96 -23.13
N PRO A 396 -39.51 -26.31 -22.48
CA PRO A 396 -40.05 -25.03 -22.92
C PRO A 396 -38.92 -24.01 -23.12
N SER A 397 -38.99 -23.24 -24.20
CA SER A 397 -38.12 -22.09 -24.43
C SER A 397 -38.64 -20.95 -23.57
N GLU A 398 -37.76 -20.17 -22.93
CA GLU A 398 -38.17 -19.00 -22.14
C GLU A 398 -39.08 -18.10 -22.97
N GLN A 399 -40.35 -18.03 -22.60
CA GLN A 399 -41.32 -17.13 -23.23
C GLN A 399 -41.18 -15.78 -22.53
N LEU A 400 -40.92 -14.72 -23.31
CA LEU A 400 -40.78 -13.36 -22.81
C LEU A 400 -42.16 -12.68 -22.75
N ALA A 401 -42.45 -11.99 -21.65
CA ALA A 401 -43.53 -11.01 -21.56
C ALA A 401 -43.20 -9.77 -22.43
N SER A 402 -44.12 -8.82 -22.52
CA SER A 402 -43.80 -7.53 -23.18
C SER A 402 -44.30 -6.34 -22.38
N LEU A 403 -43.48 -5.29 -22.32
CA LEU A 403 -43.79 -4.01 -21.71
C LEU A 403 -44.22 -3.02 -22.80
N VAL A 404 -45.39 -2.40 -22.65
CA VAL A 404 -45.88 -1.34 -23.54
C VAL A 404 -45.89 -0.02 -22.76
N VAL A 405 -45.00 0.91 -23.12
CA VAL A 405 -44.85 2.20 -22.45
C VAL A 405 -45.44 3.31 -23.30
N GLU A 406 -46.39 4.06 -22.74
CA GLU A 406 -46.97 5.27 -23.33
C GLU A 406 -46.73 6.46 -22.39
N THR A 407 -46.41 7.62 -22.94
CA THR A 407 -46.18 8.83 -22.13
C THR A 407 -46.99 10.02 -22.63
N THR A 408 -47.28 10.93 -21.71
CA THR A 408 -47.88 12.24 -22.02
C THR A 408 -46.98 13.34 -21.45
N PRO A 409 -46.37 14.20 -22.29
CA PRO A 409 -46.34 14.16 -23.77
C PRO A 409 -45.47 13.01 -24.35
N ILE A 410 -45.80 12.56 -25.57
CA ILE A 410 -45.07 11.48 -26.28
C ILE A 410 -43.63 11.88 -26.64
N GLY A 411 -42.77 10.89 -26.89
CA GLY A 411 -41.38 11.11 -27.34
C GLY A 411 -40.33 11.08 -26.22
N ALA A 412 -40.73 10.74 -25.00
CA ALA A 412 -39.83 10.52 -23.87
C ALA A 412 -38.92 9.30 -24.09
N ASP A 413 -37.66 9.40 -23.70
CA ASP A 413 -36.65 8.35 -23.76
C ASP A 413 -36.87 7.33 -22.64
N ILE A 414 -36.92 6.05 -22.99
CA ILE A 414 -37.20 4.92 -22.10
C ILE A 414 -35.95 4.07 -21.92
N ASN A 415 -35.64 3.81 -20.66
CA ASN A 415 -34.57 2.93 -20.21
C ASN A 415 -35.18 1.79 -19.35
N LEU A 416 -34.84 0.55 -19.69
CA LEU A 416 -35.28 -0.67 -19.00
C LEU A 416 -34.05 -1.40 -18.47
N ASP A 417 -33.98 -1.60 -17.14
CA ASP A 417 -32.86 -2.23 -16.42
C ASP A 417 -31.48 -1.64 -16.74
N GLY A 418 -31.43 -0.31 -16.89
CA GLY A 418 -30.21 0.42 -17.23
C GLY A 418 -29.87 0.45 -18.71
N ALA A 419 -30.58 -0.30 -19.57
CA ALA A 419 -30.40 -0.27 -21.03
C ALA A 419 -31.42 0.64 -21.74
N ALA A 420 -30.93 1.53 -22.62
CA ALA A 420 -31.78 2.37 -23.45
C ALA A 420 -32.57 1.51 -24.47
N LYS A 421 -33.90 1.67 -24.50
CA LYS A 421 -34.79 0.88 -25.38
C LYS A 421 -35.41 1.69 -26.52
N GLY A 422 -35.51 3.01 -26.39
CA GLY A 422 -36.04 3.89 -27.43
C GLY A 422 -36.97 4.97 -26.88
N LYS A 423 -37.79 5.59 -27.74
CA LYS A 423 -38.72 6.66 -27.37
C LYS A 423 -40.17 6.15 -27.30
N SER A 424 -40.97 6.73 -26.41
CA SER A 424 -42.41 6.42 -26.29
C SER A 424 -43.25 6.97 -27.46
N PRO A 425 -44.33 6.27 -27.88
CA PRO A 425 -44.79 4.97 -27.39
C PRO A 425 -43.87 3.82 -27.83
N LEU A 426 -43.60 2.88 -26.92
CA LEU A 426 -42.64 1.79 -27.14
C LEU A 426 -43.21 0.45 -26.65
N LYS A 427 -43.00 -0.61 -27.43
CA LYS A 427 -43.20 -1.99 -26.98
C LYS A 427 -41.84 -2.71 -26.92
N SER A 428 -41.48 -3.26 -25.77
CA SER A 428 -40.23 -3.98 -25.55
C SER A 428 -40.48 -5.37 -24.97
N GLU A 429 -39.65 -6.34 -25.35
CA GLU A 429 -39.64 -7.66 -24.70
C GLU A 429 -39.13 -7.55 -23.26
N LEU A 430 -39.69 -8.38 -22.37
CA LEU A 430 -39.48 -8.38 -20.94
C LEU A 430 -39.36 -9.84 -20.45
N SER A 431 -38.30 -10.18 -19.72
CA SER A 431 -38.24 -11.48 -19.05
C SER A 431 -39.24 -11.54 -17.89
N LEU A 432 -39.52 -12.73 -17.37
CA LEU A 432 -40.29 -12.84 -16.14
C LEU A 432 -39.44 -12.39 -14.95
N GLY A 433 -40.05 -11.64 -14.03
CA GLY A 433 -39.37 -11.08 -12.87
C GLY A 433 -39.55 -9.57 -12.74
N LYS A 434 -38.72 -8.99 -11.87
CA LYS A 434 -38.78 -7.57 -11.51
C LYS A 434 -37.89 -6.74 -12.43
N HIS A 435 -38.45 -5.71 -13.02
CA HIS A 435 -37.77 -4.84 -13.98
C HIS A 435 -37.90 -3.37 -13.58
N THR A 436 -36.81 -2.62 -13.73
CA THR A 436 -36.76 -1.17 -13.45
C THR A 436 -36.94 -0.38 -14.73
N VAL A 437 -37.80 0.64 -14.70
CA VAL A 437 -38.11 1.49 -15.85
C VAL A 437 -37.82 2.94 -15.48
N ARG A 438 -36.97 3.60 -16.27
CA ARG A 438 -36.72 5.03 -16.18
C ARG A 438 -37.16 5.72 -17.47
N ILE A 439 -37.90 6.82 -17.33
CA ILE A 439 -38.45 7.60 -18.42
C ILE A 439 -37.99 9.05 -18.25
N THR A 440 -37.41 9.61 -19.30
CA THR A 440 -36.86 10.97 -19.28
C THR A 440 -37.34 11.77 -20.49
N LEU A 441 -37.64 13.05 -20.28
CA LEU A 441 -37.99 13.97 -21.36
C LEU A 441 -37.46 15.36 -21.01
N PRO A 442 -36.72 16.03 -21.91
CA PRO A 442 -36.25 17.39 -21.66
C PRO A 442 -37.37 18.36 -21.23
N GLY A 443 -37.10 19.15 -20.19
CA GLY A 443 -38.07 20.09 -19.63
C GLY A 443 -39.18 19.45 -18.77
N HIS A 444 -39.08 18.16 -18.48
CA HIS A 444 -39.97 17.43 -17.58
C HIS A 444 -39.16 16.68 -16.51
N ALA A 445 -39.76 16.47 -15.34
CA ALA A 445 -39.18 15.66 -14.27
C ALA A 445 -39.07 14.19 -14.72
N ASP A 446 -37.92 13.58 -14.43
CA ASP A 446 -37.68 12.16 -14.65
C ASP A 446 -38.71 11.32 -13.87
N TRP A 447 -39.13 10.22 -14.48
CA TRP A 447 -39.98 9.23 -13.85
C TRP A 447 -39.23 7.91 -13.73
N GLU A 448 -39.27 7.30 -12.54
CA GLU A 448 -38.69 5.99 -12.26
C GLU A 448 -39.75 5.10 -11.60
N GLY A 449 -39.81 3.84 -12.01
CA GLY A 449 -40.74 2.87 -11.46
C GLY A 449 -40.29 1.43 -11.74
N GLU A 450 -41.08 0.48 -11.24
CA GLU A 450 -40.78 -0.95 -11.38
C GLU A 450 -41.99 -1.68 -11.97
N VAL A 451 -41.71 -2.66 -12.83
CA VAL A 451 -42.72 -3.55 -13.42
C VAL A 451 -42.38 -4.97 -12.99
N GLN A 452 -43.36 -5.63 -12.38
CA GLN A 452 -43.27 -7.04 -11.99
C GLN A 452 -43.97 -7.90 -13.05
N ALA A 453 -43.19 -8.68 -13.80
CA ALA A 453 -43.67 -9.56 -14.86
C ALA A 453 -43.75 -11.01 -14.38
N ASP A 454 -44.88 -11.39 -13.78
CA ASP A 454 -45.06 -12.74 -13.23
C ASP A 454 -45.54 -13.77 -14.27
N GLU A 455 -46.11 -13.32 -15.39
CA GLU A 455 -46.70 -14.18 -16.43
C GLU A 455 -46.40 -13.65 -17.84
N VAL A 456 -46.45 -14.52 -18.84
CA VAL A 456 -46.21 -14.17 -20.25
C VAL A 456 -47.43 -13.45 -20.83
N LYS A 457 -47.47 -12.13 -20.65
CA LYS A 457 -48.51 -11.23 -21.18
C LYS A 457 -47.97 -9.83 -21.46
N GLU A 458 -48.83 -8.94 -21.95
CA GLU A 458 -48.51 -7.52 -22.12
C GLU A 458 -48.74 -6.75 -20.82
N TYR A 459 -47.77 -5.93 -20.43
CA TYR A 459 -47.81 -5.06 -19.27
C TYR A 459 -47.88 -3.60 -19.77
N PRO A 460 -49.04 -2.93 -19.72
CA PRO A 460 -49.14 -1.54 -20.09
C PRO A 460 -48.63 -0.62 -18.97
N LEU A 461 -47.82 0.38 -19.34
CA LEU A 461 -47.31 1.43 -18.46
C LEU A 461 -47.60 2.81 -19.07
N GLN A 462 -48.54 3.53 -18.48
CA GLN A 462 -48.90 4.89 -18.88
C GLN A 462 -48.33 5.90 -17.89
N VAL A 463 -47.53 6.84 -18.37
CA VAL A 463 -46.83 7.81 -17.52
C VAL A 463 -47.08 9.24 -18.00
N GLN A 464 -47.62 10.07 -17.10
CA GLN A 464 -47.76 11.51 -17.32
C GLN A 464 -46.55 12.22 -16.72
N LEU A 465 -45.70 12.79 -17.57
CA LEU A 465 -44.50 13.49 -17.15
C LEU A 465 -44.85 14.90 -16.69
N LYS A 466 -44.38 15.29 -15.51
CA LYS A 466 -44.60 16.63 -14.95
C LYS A 466 -43.57 17.60 -15.53
N PRO A 467 -43.95 18.79 -16.02
CA PRO A 467 -42.97 19.80 -16.42
C PRO A 467 -42.01 20.13 -15.28
N THR A 468 -40.73 20.30 -15.58
CA THR A 468 -39.76 20.87 -14.63
C THR A 468 -40.17 22.31 -14.36
N ALA A 469 -40.17 22.72 -13.09
CA ALA A 469 -40.73 24.00 -12.65
C ALA A 469 -40.25 25.16 -13.53
N GLN A 470 -41.21 25.88 -14.11
CA GLN A 470 -40.92 27.12 -14.84
C GLN A 470 -40.41 28.15 -13.83
N LEU A 471 -39.20 28.68 -14.04
CA LEU A 471 -38.55 29.60 -13.12
C LEU A 471 -38.69 31.05 -13.61
N ALA A 472 -39.16 31.95 -12.75
CA ALA A 472 -39.11 33.39 -12.94
C ALA A 472 -37.84 33.98 -12.31
N LYS A 473 -37.35 35.10 -12.85
CA LYS A 473 -36.20 35.81 -12.29
C LYS A 473 -36.68 36.88 -11.32
N LEU A 474 -36.21 36.83 -10.07
CA LEU A 474 -36.44 37.86 -9.07
C LEU A 474 -35.19 38.72 -8.94
N LYS A 475 -35.32 40.05 -9.02
CA LYS A 475 -34.26 41.01 -8.67
C LYS A 475 -34.69 41.85 -7.50
N VAL A 476 -33.92 41.86 -6.42
CA VAL A 476 -34.23 42.55 -5.17
C VAL A 476 -33.16 43.59 -4.89
N GLY A 477 -33.56 44.85 -4.76
CA GLY A 477 -32.74 45.95 -4.29
C GLY A 477 -33.31 46.60 -3.03
N SER A 478 -32.47 47.32 -2.29
CA SER A 478 -32.91 48.13 -1.16
C SER A 478 -32.23 49.49 -1.09
N THR A 479 -32.83 50.38 -0.31
CA THR A 479 -32.29 51.69 0.08
C THR A 479 -32.29 51.78 1.61
N PRO A 480 -31.11 51.81 2.28
CA PRO A 480 -29.77 51.67 1.73
C PRO A 480 -29.52 50.28 1.12
N PRO A 481 -28.55 50.13 0.20
CA PRO A 481 -28.13 48.82 -0.31
C PRO A 481 -27.39 48.01 0.76
N GLY A 482 -27.23 46.70 0.53
CA GLY A 482 -26.50 45.78 1.42
C GLY A 482 -27.41 45.01 2.39
N ALA A 483 -28.72 45.21 2.33
CA ALA A 483 -29.67 44.45 3.15
C ALA A 483 -29.61 42.95 2.79
N GLU A 484 -29.47 42.09 3.78
CA GLU A 484 -29.62 40.64 3.63
C GLU A 484 -31.04 40.31 3.19
N VAL A 485 -31.17 39.42 2.22
CA VAL A 485 -32.44 38.99 1.64
C VAL A 485 -32.63 37.50 1.94
N ALA A 486 -33.79 37.15 2.46
CA ALA A 486 -34.25 35.78 2.57
C ALA A 486 -35.55 35.59 1.79
N VAL A 487 -35.67 34.45 1.10
CA VAL A 487 -36.87 34.02 0.38
C VAL A 487 -37.33 32.70 0.97
N ASP A 488 -38.62 32.60 1.33
CA ASP A 488 -39.24 31.45 1.99
C ASP A 488 -38.45 30.95 3.23
N GLY A 489 -37.83 31.89 3.95
CA GLY A 489 -37.03 31.61 5.14
C GLY A 489 -35.57 31.22 4.87
N ALA A 490 -35.15 31.08 3.61
CA ALA A 490 -33.76 30.79 3.24
C ALA A 490 -33.02 32.08 2.81
N ALA A 491 -31.86 32.35 3.42
CA ALA A 491 -31.01 33.47 3.04
C ALA A 491 -30.42 33.26 1.62
N ILE A 492 -30.56 34.26 0.76
CA ILE A 492 -30.08 34.22 -0.63
C ILE A 492 -28.88 35.15 -0.90
N GLY A 493 -28.62 36.12 0.00
CA GLY A 493 -27.50 37.06 -0.08
C GLY A 493 -27.92 38.51 0.17
N ASN A 494 -27.07 39.49 -0.17
CA ASN A 494 -27.32 40.90 0.13
C ASN A 494 -27.72 41.71 -1.12
N THR A 495 -28.61 42.68 -0.95
CA THR A 495 -29.06 43.59 -2.03
C THR A 495 -27.94 44.48 -2.58
N PRO A 496 -27.94 44.79 -3.90
CA PRO A 496 -28.85 44.27 -4.91
C PRO A 496 -28.50 42.82 -5.31
N ILE A 497 -29.50 41.95 -5.38
CA ILE A 497 -29.32 40.53 -5.72
C ILE A 497 -30.37 40.03 -6.71
N GLY A 498 -30.01 39.03 -7.53
CA GLY A 498 -30.92 38.32 -8.41
C GLY A 498 -30.95 36.83 -8.09
N THR A 499 -32.13 36.20 -8.20
CA THR A 499 -32.33 34.75 -8.03
C THR A 499 -33.41 34.23 -8.97
N GLU A 500 -33.45 32.91 -9.21
CA GLU A 500 -34.50 32.24 -10.00
C GLU A 500 -35.40 31.44 -9.06
N LEU A 501 -36.71 31.63 -9.17
CA LEU A 501 -37.72 31.03 -8.30
C LEU A 501 -38.85 30.40 -9.12
N PRO A 502 -39.45 29.29 -8.66
CA PRO A 502 -40.66 28.75 -9.29
C PRO A 502 -41.78 29.79 -9.40
N LEU A 503 -42.70 29.57 -10.33
CA LEU A 503 -43.96 30.31 -10.31
C LEU A 503 -44.75 29.98 -9.05
N GLY A 504 -45.31 30.99 -8.38
CA GLY A 504 -46.01 30.82 -7.11
C GLY A 504 -45.84 32.01 -6.15
N LYS A 505 -46.36 31.82 -4.95
CA LYS A 505 -46.30 32.80 -3.85
C LYS A 505 -45.05 32.54 -3.02
N HIS A 506 -44.21 33.55 -2.85
CA HIS A 506 -42.96 33.46 -2.08
C HIS A 506 -42.89 34.55 -1.02
N ALA A 507 -42.55 34.19 0.22
CA ALA A 507 -42.31 35.16 1.27
C ALA A 507 -40.92 35.76 1.09
N ILE A 508 -40.79 37.09 1.25
CA ILE A 508 -39.51 37.78 1.15
C ILE A 508 -39.28 38.60 2.42
N ARG A 509 -38.08 38.48 2.99
CA ARG A 509 -37.62 39.28 4.13
C ARG A 509 -36.35 39.99 3.75
N LEU A 510 -36.28 41.30 4.01
CA LEU A 510 -35.06 42.10 3.93
C LEU A 510 -34.66 42.58 5.31
N TRP A 511 -33.38 42.50 5.61
CA TRP A 511 -32.81 42.92 6.88
C TRP A 511 -31.52 43.71 6.68
N LEU A 512 -31.40 44.86 7.32
CA LEU A 512 -30.18 45.66 7.35
C LEU A 512 -29.94 46.16 8.78
N PRO A 513 -28.73 46.01 9.33
CA PRO A 513 -28.39 46.56 10.66
C PRO A 513 -28.75 48.04 10.80
N GLY A 514 -29.44 48.39 11.89
CA GLY A 514 -29.92 49.75 12.14
C GLY A 514 -31.23 50.11 11.43
N TYR A 515 -31.89 49.15 10.77
CA TYR A 515 -33.18 49.32 10.10
C TYR A 515 -34.19 48.27 10.58
N GLU A 516 -35.48 48.63 10.52
CA GLU A 516 -36.58 47.69 10.76
C GLU A 516 -36.57 46.60 9.67
N PRO A 517 -36.69 45.30 10.03
CA PRO A 517 -36.88 44.24 9.05
C PRO A 517 -38.11 44.51 8.18
N HIS A 518 -37.99 44.26 6.88
CA HIS A 518 -39.09 44.38 5.94
C HIS A 518 -39.54 43.00 5.49
N ASP A 519 -40.75 42.61 5.86
CA ASP A 519 -41.40 41.36 5.47
C ASP A 519 -42.48 41.64 4.44
N ASP A 520 -42.44 40.94 3.31
CA ASP A 520 -43.44 41.04 2.24
C ASP A 520 -43.70 39.67 1.60
N THR A 521 -44.64 39.59 0.66
CA THR A 521 -44.92 38.37 -0.08
C THR A 521 -45.17 38.68 -1.54
N ILE A 522 -44.46 37.96 -2.41
CA ILE A 522 -44.46 38.19 -3.86
C ILE A 522 -45.19 37.05 -4.56
N GLN A 523 -45.85 37.38 -5.66
CA GLN A 523 -46.58 36.42 -6.48
C GLN A 523 -45.97 36.38 -7.89
N LEU A 524 -45.43 35.22 -8.28
CA LEU A 524 -44.75 34.99 -9.56
C LEU A 524 -45.66 34.17 -10.48
N ASP A 525 -46.45 34.85 -11.33
CA ASP A 525 -47.48 34.19 -12.16
C ASP A 525 -47.01 33.77 -13.55
N VAL A 526 -45.95 34.37 -14.09
CA VAL A 526 -45.41 34.08 -15.44
C VAL A 526 -43.89 34.13 -15.47
N VAL A 527 -43.26 33.41 -16.41
CA VAL A 527 -41.80 33.40 -16.61
C VAL A 527 -41.35 34.76 -17.17
N LYS A 528 -40.97 35.67 -16.27
CA LYS A 528 -40.36 36.97 -16.58
C LYS A 528 -39.45 37.42 -15.44
N GLU A 529 -38.83 38.59 -15.59
CA GLU A 529 -38.10 39.24 -14.52
C GLU A 529 -39.02 40.12 -13.65
N TYR A 530 -38.89 40.01 -12.33
CA TYR A 530 -39.62 40.76 -11.32
C TYR A 530 -38.64 41.61 -10.50
N PRO A 531 -38.53 42.92 -10.77
CA PRO A 531 -37.72 43.82 -9.97
C PRO A 531 -38.49 44.30 -8.72
N ILE A 532 -37.84 44.27 -7.57
CA ILE A 532 -38.33 44.77 -6.28
C ILE A 532 -37.30 45.76 -5.73
N GLN A 533 -37.76 46.92 -5.28
CA GLN A 533 -36.93 47.92 -4.59
C GLN A 533 -37.59 48.30 -3.27
N VAL A 534 -36.89 48.06 -2.16
CA VAL A 534 -37.42 48.31 -0.80
C VAL A 534 -36.68 49.47 -0.15
N ASN A 535 -37.41 50.46 0.35
CA ASN A 535 -36.83 51.51 1.20
C ASN A 535 -36.96 51.09 2.67
N LEU A 536 -35.83 50.77 3.30
CA LEU A 536 -35.81 50.32 4.69
C LEU A 536 -35.98 51.52 5.62
N LYS A 537 -36.77 51.33 6.68
CA LYS A 537 -36.99 52.34 7.72
C LYS A 537 -35.90 52.24 8.77
N ALA A 538 -35.22 53.34 9.08
CA ALA A 538 -34.22 53.36 10.14
C ALA A 538 -34.87 53.02 11.50
N ALA A 539 -34.21 52.18 12.29
CA ALA A 539 -34.58 51.82 13.66
C ALA A 539 -33.55 52.45 14.62
N PRO A 540 -33.64 53.75 14.91
CA PRO A 540 -32.54 54.56 15.46
C PRO A 540 -32.11 54.21 16.90
N ASN A 541 -32.80 53.30 17.59
CA ASN A 541 -32.55 52.98 19.00
C ASN A 541 -32.08 51.53 19.24
N LEU A 542 -31.71 50.79 18.18
CA LEU A 542 -31.22 49.42 18.28
C LEU A 542 -29.78 49.34 17.76
N ALA A 543 -28.95 48.57 18.46
CA ALA A 543 -27.63 48.17 17.99
C ALA A 543 -27.56 46.65 17.83
N VAL A 544 -26.64 46.18 17.01
CA VAL A 544 -26.40 44.75 16.79
C VAL A 544 -25.17 44.31 17.57
N LEU A 545 -25.33 43.40 18.53
CA LEU A 545 -24.22 42.67 19.14
C LEU A 545 -23.81 41.52 18.22
N LYS A 546 -22.56 41.53 17.72
CA LYS A 546 -21.97 40.42 16.95
C LYS A 546 -21.15 39.55 17.90
N LEU A 547 -21.69 38.41 18.29
CA LEU A 547 -21.20 37.55 19.36
C LEU A 547 -20.56 36.29 18.78
N ASP A 548 -19.29 36.06 19.08
CA ASP A 548 -18.52 34.90 18.65
C ASP A 548 -17.82 34.22 19.83
N SER A 549 -17.63 32.90 19.77
CA SER A 549 -16.90 32.16 20.79
C SER A 549 -15.90 31.17 20.21
N VAL A 550 -14.84 30.90 20.96
CA VAL A 550 -13.88 29.83 20.67
C VAL A 550 -13.86 28.84 21.83
N PRO A 551 -14.27 27.57 21.63
CA PRO A 551 -14.89 27.03 20.41
C PRO A 551 -16.31 27.60 20.17
N SER A 552 -16.77 27.54 18.91
CA SER A 552 -18.09 28.04 18.49
C SER A 552 -19.24 27.14 18.97
N GLY A 553 -20.47 27.64 18.88
CA GLY A 553 -21.68 26.92 19.30
C GLY A 553 -22.10 27.13 20.76
N ALA A 554 -21.49 28.08 21.48
CA ALA A 554 -21.90 28.46 22.82
C ALA A 554 -23.32 29.06 22.82
N ASP A 555 -24.12 28.71 23.81
CA ASP A 555 -25.42 29.34 24.07
C ASP A 555 -25.20 30.80 24.49
N VAL A 556 -25.91 31.69 23.81
CA VAL A 556 -25.89 33.14 24.03
C VAL A 556 -27.11 33.55 24.82
N ALA A 557 -26.90 34.13 26.00
CA ALA A 557 -27.95 34.81 26.76
C ALA A 557 -27.65 36.32 26.85
N VAL A 558 -28.67 37.14 26.61
CA VAL A 558 -28.62 38.60 26.79
C VAL A 558 -29.70 38.99 27.79
N ASP A 559 -29.30 39.71 28.84
CA ASP A 559 -30.14 40.09 29.99
C ASP A 559 -30.86 38.91 30.65
N GLY A 560 -30.20 37.75 30.66
CA GLY A 560 -30.72 36.50 31.24
C GLY A 560 -31.63 35.69 30.31
N GLU A 561 -31.97 36.20 29.12
CA GLU A 561 -32.77 35.47 28.14
C GLU A 561 -31.89 34.81 27.07
N SER A 562 -32.11 33.52 26.82
CA SER A 562 -31.43 32.81 25.74
C SER A 562 -31.90 33.32 24.37
N LYS A 563 -30.96 33.76 23.53
CA LYS A 563 -31.25 34.38 22.22
C LYS A 563 -30.82 33.52 21.04
N ALA A 564 -29.63 32.90 21.12
CA ALA A 564 -29.01 32.22 19.97
C ALA A 564 -27.84 31.31 20.40
N LYS A 565 -27.12 30.75 19.41
CA LYS A 565 -25.80 30.13 19.59
C LYS A 565 -24.74 30.85 18.75
N THR A 566 -23.53 31.01 19.26
CA THR A 566 -22.42 31.68 18.54
C THR A 566 -21.95 30.89 17.30
N PRO A 567 -21.53 31.55 16.21
CA PRO A 567 -21.56 32.99 16.00
C PRO A 567 -23.00 33.50 15.79
N ALA A 568 -23.36 34.59 16.45
CA ALA A 568 -24.71 35.16 16.43
C ALA A 568 -24.71 36.69 16.32
N SER A 569 -25.76 37.24 15.70
CA SER A 569 -26.07 38.67 15.73
C SER A 569 -27.35 38.90 16.51
N VAL A 570 -27.29 39.65 17.61
CA VAL A 570 -28.43 39.92 18.50
C VAL A 570 -28.71 41.42 18.55
N MET A 571 -29.94 41.83 18.26
CA MET A 571 -30.35 43.23 18.40
C MET A 571 -30.68 43.56 19.86
N VAL A 572 -30.10 44.63 20.36
CA VAL A 572 -30.36 45.15 21.71
C VAL A 572 -30.66 46.64 21.65
N PRO A 573 -31.53 47.17 22.53
CA PRO A 573 -31.67 48.61 22.72
C PRO A 573 -30.34 49.31 23.03
N LEU A 574 -30.30 50.63 22.88
CA LEU A 574 -29.23 51.41 23.47
C LEU A 574 -29.34 51.34 25.00
N GLY A 575 -28.25 51.03 25.70
CA GLY A 575 -28.27 50.78 27.14
C GLY A 575 -27.18 49.82 27.62
N GLU A 576 -27.20 49.47 28.90
CA GLU A 576 -26.35 48.40 29.45
C GLU A 576 -27.05 47.05 29.31
N HIS A 577 -26.31 46.06 28.81
CA HIS A 577 -26.79 44.69 28.61
C HIS A 577 -25.82 43.68 29.22
N SER A 578 -26.35 42.69 29.94
CA SER A 578 -25.56 41.56 30.47
C SER A 578 -25.49 40.46 29.41
N ILE A 579 -24.29 40.01 29.06
CA ILE A 579 -24.07 38.96 28.07
C ILE A 579 -23.45 37.77 28.78
N ARG A 580 -24.04 36.60 28.59
CA ARG A 580 -23.50 35.33 29.08
C ARG A 580 -23.35 34.33 27.95
N LEU A 581 -22.17 33.74 27.83
CA LEU A 581 -21.86 32.66 26.90
C LEU A 581 -21.58 31.37 27.68
N SER A 582 -22.26 30.29 27.31
CA SER A 582 -22.08 28.99 27.98
C SER A 582 -21.95 27.85 26.98
N LEU A 583 -20.98 26.97 27.21
CA LEU A 583 -20.76 25.78 26.41
C LEU A 583 -20.42 24.59 27.31
N GLN A 584 -20.90 23.39 26.96
CA GLN A 584 -20.68 22.18 27.75
C GLN A 584 -19.18 21.88 27.92
N ASN A 585 -18.75 21.60 29.16
CA ASN A 585 -17.35 21.36 29.54
C ASN A 585 -16.43 22.60 29.44
N PHE A 586 -16.99 23.80 29.33
CA PHE A 586 -16.26 25.07 29.42
C PHE A 586 -16.75 25.89 30.61
N GLN A 587 -15.90 26.77 31.14
CA GLN A 587 -16.30 27.76 32.13
C GLN A 587 -17.20 28.80 31.44
N PRO A 588 -18.41 29.09 31.96
CA PRO A 588 -19.26 30.11 31.39
C PRO A 588 -18.61 31.48 31.52
N TRP A 589 -18.72 32.29 30.47
CA TRP A 589 -18.23 33.66 30.46
C TRP A 589 -19.41 34.62 30.60
N GLU A 590 -19.24 35.70 31.38
CA GLU A 590 -20.27 36.72 31.58
C GLU A 590 -19.63 38.11 31.69
N ASP A 591 -20.20 39.10 31.03
CA ASP A 591 -19.77 40.50 31.07
C ASP A 591 -20.94 41.46 30.79
N ARG A 592 -20.76 42.75 31.10
CA ARG A 592 -21.73 43.80 30.80
C ARG A 592 -21.19 44.75 29.74
N ILE A 593 -21.98 44.97 28.69
CA ILE A 593 -21.64 45.91 27.62
C ILE A 593 -22.57 47.12 27.66
N ALA A 594 -21.98 48.32 27.55
CA ALA A 594 -22.72 49.56 27.39
C ALA A 594 -22.80 49.91 25.89
N VAL A 595 -24.00 49.78 25.33
CA VAL A 595 -24.30 50.00 23.91
C VAL A 595 -24.74 51.45 23.71
N LYS A 596 -23.92 52.24 23.02
CA LYS A 596 -24.14 53.67 22.76
C LYS A 596 -23.94 53.99 21.27
N GLU A 597 -25.02 54.36 20.58
CA GLU A 597 -25.08 54.97 19.22
C GLU A 597 -24.44 54.20 18.03
N ALA A 598 -23.61 53.18 18.24
CA ALA A 598 -23.01 52.39 17.15
C ALA A 598 -23.97 51.32 16.62
N THR A 599 -23.95 51.09 15.31
CA THR A 599 -24.80 50.11 14.62
C THR A 599 -24.42 48.67 14.92
N GLU A 600 -23.13 48.39 15.21
CA GLU A 600 -22.62 47.04 15.48
C GLU A 600 -21.56 47.03 16.58
N TYR A 601 -21.61 46.00 17.43
CA TYR A 601 -20.72 45.75 18.57
C TYR A 601 -20.15 44.34 18.49
N PRO A 602 -18.95 44.15 17.91
CA PRO A 602 -18.32 42.84 17.86
C PRO A 602 -17.73 42.46 19.22
N LEU A 603 -18.03 41.25 19.68
CA LEU A 603 -17.51 40.64 20.90
C LEU A 603 -17.16 39.18 20.61
N ARG A 604 -15.88 38.85 20.74
CA ARG A 604 -15.35 37.50 20.59
C ARG A 604 -14.76 37.02 21.91
N VAL A 605 -15.13 35.81 22.33
CA VAL A 605 -14.78 35.26 23.64
C VAL A 605 -14.13 33.89 23.51
N ASP A 606 -12.92 33.74 24.04
CA ASP A 606 -12.25 32.44 24.13
C ASP A 606 -12.65 31.73 25.43
N LEU A 607 -13.55 30.74 25.32
CA LEU A 607 -14.04 29.97 26.45
C LEU A 607 -12.96 29.02 26.95
N GLN A 608 -12.71 29.04 28.26
CA GLN A 608 -11.72 28.19 28.90
C GLN A 608 -12.33 26.83 29.25
N GLN A 609 -11.62 25.74 28.92
CA GLN A 609 -12.10 24.39 29.21
C GLN A 609 -12.16 24.17 30.73
N SER A 610 -13.27 23.61 31.22
CA SER A 610 -13.41 23.20 32.61
C SER A 610 -12.56 21.95 32.85
N VAL A 611 -11.50 22.08 33.65
CA VAL A 611 -10.65 20.94 34.02
C VAL A 611 -11.39 20.05 35.00
N ARG A 612 -11.80 18.86 34.56
CA ARG A 612 -12.32 17.82 35.45
C ARG A 612 -11.13 17.20 36.19
N LEU A 613 -11.18 17.18 37.52
CA LEU A 613 -10.16 16.56 38.37
C LEU A 613 -10.60 15.16 38.85
N ALA A 614 -9.65 14.24 38.99
CA ALA A 614 -9.79 12.93 39.63
C ALA A 614 -8.69 12.74 40.68
N SER A 615 -8.98 11.99 41.74
CA SER A 615 -8.00 11.76 42.83
C SER A 615 -7.05 10.60 42.51
N LEU A 616 -5.74 10.81 42.71
CA LEU A 616 -4.72 9.76 42.64
C LEU A 616 -4.07 9.58 44.02
N LYS A 617 -4.21 8.38 44.59
CA LYS A 617 -3.56 7.98 45.83
C LYS A 617 -2.34 7.10 45.53
N VAL A 618 -1.18 7.43 46.08
CA VAL A 618 0.09 6.74 45.81
C VAL A 618 0.71 6.22 47.10
N LYS A 619 1.07 4.94 47.13
CA LYS A 619 1.75 4.22 48.23
C LYS A 619 3.03 3.55 47.72
N SER A 620 3.98 3.31 48.62
CA SER A 620 5.16 2.50 48.29
C SER A 620 5.68 1.65 49.44
N THR A 621 6.40 0.59 49.08
CA THR A 621 7.16 -0.27 49.99
C THR A 621 8.64 -0.33 49.56
N PRO A 622 9.60 0.15 50.39
CA PRO A 622 9.40 0.92 51.62
C PRO A 622 8.72 2.29 51.36
N SER A 623 8.12 2.86 52.41
CA SER A 623 7.43 4.15 52.37
C SER A 623 8.40 5.33 52.45
N GLY A 624 7.92 6.54 52.15
CA GLY A 624 8.72 7.77 52.18
C GLY A 624 9.43 8.10 50.86
N ALA A 625 9.08 7.40 49.77
CA ALA A 625 9.55 7.72 48.42
C ALA A 625 8.96 9.06 47.97
N GLU A 626 9.78 9.91 47.35
CA GLU A 626 9.31 11.16 46.74
C GLU A 626 8.56 10.85 45.46
N VAL A 627 7.35 11.39 45.33
CA VAL A 627 6.41 11.18 44.23
C VAL A 627 6.46 12.40 43.32
N PHE A 628 6.66 12.16 42.03
CA PHE A 628 6.60 13.16 40.97
C PHE A 628 5.44 12.84 40.04
N VAL A 629 4.68 13.86 39.66
CA VAL A 629 3.62 13.79 38.65
C VAL A 629 3.95 14.82 37.57
N ASP A 630 4.11 14.39 36.33
CA ASP A 630 4.51 15.23 35.19
C ASP A 630 5.73 16.10 35.53
N ASP A 631 6.76 15.46 36.08
CA ASP A 631 8.03 16.04 36.53
C ASP A 631 7.95 17.00 37.74
N ALA A 632 6.76 17.29 38.27
CA ALA A 632 6.59 18.08 39.49
C ALA A 632 6.55 17.20 40.74
N SER A 633 7.36 17.53 41.77
CA SER A 633 7.28 16.84 43.07
C SER A 633 5.98 17.21 43.77
N VAL A 634 5.18 16.20 44.13
CA VAL A 634 3.88 16.39 44.76
C VAL A 634 3.87 15.95 46.23
N GLY A 635 4.90 15.26 46.71
CA GLY A 635 5.01 14.85 48.12
C GLY A 635 5.72 13.51 48.29
N LYS A 636 5.63 12.92 49.49
CA LYS A 636 6.22 11.60 49.78
C LYS A 636 5.14 10.56 50.06
N THR A 637 5.39 9.30 49.70
CA THR A 637 4.44 8.21 49.93
C THR A 637 4.24 7.90 51.43
N PRO A 638 3.00 7.60 51.87
CA PRO A 638 1.75 7.67 51.11
C PRO A 638 1.25 9.11 50.89
N THR A 639 0.71 9.42 49.71
CA THR A 639 0.15 10.74 49.38
C THR A 639 -1.10 10.62 48.49
N GLU A 640 -1.94 11.65 48.45
CA GLU A 640 -3.15 11.72 47.62
C GLU A 640 -3.28 13.10 46.99
N HIS A 641 -3.51 13.18 45.68
CA HIS A 641 -3.59 14.43 44.92
C HIS A 641 -4.70 14.43 43.89
N ALA A 642 -5.37 15.57 43.75
CA ALA A 642 -6.35 15.81 42.68
C ALA A 642 -5.62 16.25 41.41
N LEU A 643 -5.73 15.47 40.35
CA LEU A 643 -5.10 15.70 39.05
C LEU A 643 -6.17 15.84 37.96
N PRO A 644 -5.91 16.58 36.86
CA PRO A 644 -6.76 16.54 35.68
C PRO A 644 -7.07 15.10 35.23
N VAL A 645 -8.24 14.88 34.64
CA VAL A 645 -8.46 13.63 33.91
C VAL A 645 -7.57 13.62 32.66
N GLY A 646 -6.81 12.55 32.44
CA GLY A 646 -5.83 12.50 31.37
C GLY A 646 -4.66 11.54 31.66
N GLU A 647 -3.67 11.53 30.78
CA GLU A 647 -2.43 10.81 31.01
C GLU A 647 -1.47 11.63 31.87
N HIS A 648 -0.92 11.00 32.90
CA HIS A 648 0.09 11.56 33.79
C HIS A 648 1.30 10.63 33.89
N ALA A 649 2.50 11.20 33.85
CA ALA A 649 3.73 10.48 34.14
C ALA A 649 3.99 10.47 35.63
N ILE A 650 4.04 9.28 36.24
CA ILE A 650 4.27 9.09 37.67
C ILE A 650 5.68 8.53 37.88
N ARG A 651 6.48 9.19 38.71
CA ARG A 651 7.80 8.72 39.11
C ARG A 651 7.94 8.68 40.62
N LEU A 652 8.44 7.58 41.18
CA LEU A 652 8.80 7.47 42.59
C LEU A 652 10.31 7.35 42.73
N SER A 653 10.89 8.10 43.66
CA SER A 653 12.32 8.14 43.94
C SER A 653 12.60 7.93 45.43
N LEU A 654 13.50 7.02 45.76
CA LEU A 654 13.97 6.80 47.13
C LEU A 654 15.46 6.44 47.12
N ALA A 655 16.22 7.03 48.04
CA ALA A 655 17.67 6.80 48.12
C ALA A 655 18.01 5.31 48.29
N ASN A 656 18.99 4.83 47.51
CA ASN A 656 19.41 3.41 47.43
C ASN A 656 18.36 2.45 46.82
N TYR A 657 17.31 2.96 46.18
CA TYR A 657 16.32 2.19 45.42
C TYR A 657 16.29 2.66 43.95
N GLN A 658 15.98 1.74 43.04
CA GLN A 658 15.70 2.04 41.64
C GLN A 658 14.45 2.93 41.56
N ALA A 659 14.52 4.00 40.75
CA ALA A 659 13.35 4.82 40.49
C ALA A 659 12.27 3.99 39.78
N TYR A 660 11.02 4.19 40.19
CA TYR A 660 9.85 3.62 39.52
C TYR A 660 9.26 4.68 38.60
N GLU A 661 8.92 4.31 37.36
CA GLU A 661 8.29 5.19 36.38
C GLU A 661 7.14 4.47 35.67
N GLU A 662 5.98 5.10 35.60
CA GLU A 662 4.79 4.60 34.90
C GLU A 662 3.99 5.76 34.30
N ARG A 663 3.37 5.56 33.13
CA ARG A 663 2.35 6.47 32.61
C ARG A 663 0.95 5.95 32.94
N LEU A 664 0.15 6.80 33.57
CA LEU A 664 -1.16 6.46 34.09
C LEU A 664 -2.24 7.31 33.42
N THR A 665 -3.26 6.68 32.81
CA THR A 665 -4.48 7.40 32.41
C THR A 665 -5.46 7.46 33.60
N LEU A 666 -5.82 8.67 34.02
CA LEU A 666 -6.73 8.95 35.12
C LEU A 666 -8.09 9.43 34.56
N GLN A 667 -9.15 8.66 34.77
CA GLN A 667 -10.52 9.03 34.40
C GLN A 667 -11.44 9.12 35.63
N ASP A 668 -11.19 8.27 36.61
CA ASP A 668 -11.87 8.17 37.90
C ASP A 668 -10.81 8.06 39.03
N PRO A 669 -11.19 8.23 40.31
CA PRO A 669 -10.26 8.09 41.43
C PRO A 669 -9.50 6.75 41.39
N LYS A 670 -8.18 6.79 41.56
CA LYS A 670 -7.30 5.62 41.43
C LYS A 670 -6.28 5.53 42.57
N GLU A 671 -5.93 4.31 42.95
CA GLU A 671 -4.87 4.02 43.92
C GLU A 671 -3.72 3.26 43.22
N LEU A 672 -2.49 3.69 43.47
CA LEU A 672 -1.23 3.12 42.96
C LEU A 672 -0.37 2.68 44.16
N ASP A 673 0.00 1.40 44.21
CA ASP A 673 0.83 0.83 45.28
C ASP A 673 2.08 0.15 44.68
N VAL A 674 3.27 0.65 45.05
CA VAL A 674 4.54 0.32 44.37
C VAL A 674 5.56 -0.28 45.33
N THR A 675 6.09 -1.47 45.02
CA THR A 675 7.25 -2.02 45.73
C THR A 675 8.55 -1.63 45.02
N LEU A 676 9.39 -0.82 45.66
CA LEU A 676 10.65 -0.34 45.10
C LEU A 676 11.76 -1.39 45.25
N LYS A 677 12.57 -1.56 44.20
CA LYS A 677 13.74 -2.47 44.19
C LYS A 677 15.00 -1.73 44.63
N PRO A 678 15.92 -2.34 45.40
CA PRO A 678 17.20 -1.72 45.72
C PRO A 678 18.00 -1.36 44.45
N ALA A 679 18.64 -0.19 44.44
CA ALA A 679 19.55 0.22 43.38
C ALA A 679 20.84 -0.61 43.47
N ALA A 680 21.39 -1.03 42.33
CA ALA A 680 22.68 -1.72 42.30
C ALA A 680 23.77 -0.75 42.78
N ARG A 681 24.46 -1.10 43.88
CA ARG A 681 25.59 -0.34 44.41
C ARG A 681 26.87 -0.74 43.67
N GLU A 682 27.70 0.25 43.35
CA GLU A 682 29.04 0.04 42.78
C GLU A 682 30.07 -0.15 43.91
N PHE A 683 31.04 -1.04 43.68
CA PHE A 683 32.14 -1.38 44.57
C PHE A 683 33.48 -1.11 43.86
N SER A 684 34.50 -0.73 44.62
CA SER A 684 35.84 -0.54 44.07
C SER A 684 36.57 -1.87 43.93
N LEU A 685 37.17 -2.11 42.76
CA LEU A 685 38.08 -3.21 42.48
C LEU A 685 39.47 -2.68 42.17
N GLU A 686 40.41 -2.88 43.09
CA GLU A 686 41.83 -2.55 42.93
C GLU A 686 42.59 -3.75 42.34
N LEU A 687 43.41 -3.50 41.32
CA LEU A 687 44.12 -4.51 40.53
C LEU A 687 45.60 -4.13 40.41
N SER A 688 46.49 -4.97 40.93
CA SER A 688 47.95 -4.76 40.87
C SER A 688 48.69 -5.99 40.32
N SER A 689 49.93 -5.80 39.83
CA SER A 689 50.75 -6.90 39.35
C SER A 689 52.24 -6.71 39.64
N ASN A 690 52.96 -7.83 39.60
CA ASN A 690 54.40 -7.88 39.72
C ASN A 690 54.99 -8.71 38.55
N PRO A 691 55.77 -8.09 37.64
CA PRO A 691 56.07 -6.66 37.55
C PRO A 691 54.82 -5.79 37.25
N PRO A 692 54.84 -4.48 37.58
CA PRO A 692 53.73 -3.56 37.30
C PRO A 692 53.65 -3.16 35.81
N GLY A 693 52.50 -2.65 35.38
CA GLY A 693 52.27 -2.20 34.00
C GLY A 693 51.62 -3.23 33.08
N ALA A 694 51.11 -4.33 33.62
CA ALA A 694 50.37 -5.35 32.87
C ALA A 694 49.03 -4.78 32.39
N GLN A 695 48.63 -5.09 31.16
CA GLN A 695 47.30 -4.77 30.65
C GLN A 695 46.24 -5.59 31.39
N VAL A 696 45.21 -4.91 31.90
CA VAL A 696 44.12 -5.49 32.68
C VAL A 696 42.89 -5.64 31.79
N PHE A 697 42.32 -6.83 31.76
CA PHE A 697 41.06 -7.15 31.11
C PHE A 697 40.05 -7.69 32.12
N ILE A 698 38.81 -7.19 32.07
CA ILE A 698 37.69 -7.70 32.87
C ILE A 698 36.62 -8.19 31.90
N ASN A 699 36.25 -9.46 31.98
CA ASN A 699 35.37 -10.13 31.02
C ASN A 699 35.82 -9.90 29.56
N ASP A 700 37.14 -10.07 29.33
CA ASP A 700 37.83 -9.84 28.06
C ASP A 700 37.82 -8.40 27.51
N ILE A 701 37.32 -7.42 28.28
CA ILE A 701 37.35 -5.99 27.93
C ILE A 701 38.57 -5.33 28.55
N LEU A 702 39.42 -4.68 27.74
CA LEU A 702 40.58 -3.91 28.21
C LEU A 702 40.13 -2.73 29.08
N LYS A 703 40.62 -2.67 30.33
CA LYS A 703 40.28 -1.62 31.30
C LYS A 703 41.43 -0.64 31.58
N GLY A 704 42.67 -1.07 31.43
CA GLY A 704 43.82 -0.22 31.73
C GLY A 704 45.11 -1.02 31.94
N LYS A 705 46.02 -0.47 32.74
CA LYS A 705 47.26 -1.14 33.16
C LYS A 705 47.38 -1.14 34.69
N THR A 706 48.03 -2.14 35.26
CA THR A 706 48.31 -2.21 36.70
C THR A 706 49.39 -1.20 37.15
N PRO A 707 49.32 -0.69 38.40
CA PRO A 707 48.17 -0.76 39.31
C PRO A 707 47.01 0.13 38.85
N MET A 708 45.77 -0.33 39.01
CA MET A 708 44.56 0.47 38.72
C MET A 708 43.41 0.14 39.66
N THR A 709 42.46 1.07 39.77
CA THR A 709 41.19 0.86 40.46
C THR A 709 40.04 1.12 39.48
N THR A 710 39.00 0.30 39.53
CA THR A 710 37.79 0.44 38.70
C THR A 710 36.54 0.12 39.52
N GLU A 711 35.40 0.67 39.13
CA GLU A 711 34.11 0.36 39.73
C GLU A 711 33.49 -0.88 39.08
N VAL A 712 32.89 -1.74 39.91
CA VAL A 712 32.24 -3.00 39.54
C VAL A 712 30.97 -3.20 40.38
N TYR A 713 29.96 -3.84 39.80
CA TYR A 713 28.74 -4.23 40.53
C TYR A 713 28.88 -5.61 41.16
N ASN A 714 27.94 -5.98 42.05
CA ASN A 714 27.80 -7.36 42.50
C ASN A 714 27.69 -8.32 41.31
N GLY A 715 28.50 -9.37 41.32
CA GLY A 715 28.54 -10.34 40.23
C GLY A 715 29.91 -10.98 40.04
N THR A 716 29.97 -11.86 39.04
CA THR A 716 31.15 -12.69 38.76
C THR A 716 31.91 -12.13 37.57
N TYR A 717 33.21 -11.93 37.71
CA TYR A 717 34.08 -11.36 36.70
C TYR A 717 35.29 -12.25 36.43
N LEU A 718 35.64 -12.43 35.15
CA LEU A 718 36.90 -13.01 34.74
C LEU A 718 37.94 -11.90 34.55
N VAL A 719 38.92 -11.84 35.44
CA VAL A 719 40.03 -10.89 35.36
C VAL A 719 41.22 -11.57 34.70
N SER A 720 41.79 -10.95 33.66
CA SER A 720 43.03 -11.41 33.03
C SER A 720 44.05 -10.29 32.88
N LEU A 721 45.31 -10.61 33.16
CA LEU A 721 46.44 -9.70 33.11
C LEU A 721 47.45 -10.19 32.06
N ARG A 722 47.81 -9.30 31.14
CA ARG A 722 48.73 -9.59 30.03
C ARG A 722 49.91 -8.63 30.06
N MET A 723 51.11 -9.17 29.92
CA MET A 723 52.32 -8.38 29.76
C MET A 723 53.21 -9.03 28.69
N PRO A 724 53.90 -8.24 27.84
CA PRO A 724 54.88 -8.78 26.90
C PRO A 724 55.91 -9.67 27.60
N ASP A 725 56.31 -10.77 26.95
CA ASP A 725 57.29 -11.73 27.46
C ASP A 725 56.93 -12.37 28.81
N HIS A 726 55.64 -12.36 29.21
CA HIS A 726 55.14 -13.02 30.42
C HIS A 726 53.92 -13.89 30.11
N LYS A 727 53.75 -14.96 30.89
CA LYS A 727 52.59 -15.84 30.81
C LYS A 727 51.34 -15.06 31.25
N GLU A 728 50.27 -15.17 30.47
CA GLU A 728 48.97 -14.58 30.82
C GLU A 728 48.47 -15.15 32.16
N TRP A 729 48.03 -14.25 33.04
CA TRP A 729 47.41 -14.59 34.31
C TRP A 729 45.91 -14.41 34.21
N LYS A 730 45.10 -15.38 34.68
CA LYS A 730 43.64 -15.29 34.70
C LYS A 730 43.09 -15.75 36.05
N ARG A 731 42.04 -15.09 36.55
CA ARG A 731 41.27 -15.51 37.71
C ARG A 731 39.82 -15.04 37.61
N GLN A 732 38.89 -15.93 37.93
CA GLN A 732 37.49 -15.57 38.15
C GLN A 732 37.30 -15.10 39.59
N ILE A 733 36.67 -13.94 39.78
CA ILE A 733 36.37 -13.35 41.08
C ILE A 733 34.87 -13.08 41.20
N GLU A 734 34.36 -13.10 42.42
CA GLU A 734 32.97 -12.76 42.74
C GLU A 734 32.96 -11.50 43.62
N ILE A 735 32.19 -10.50 43.22
CA ILE A 735 32.00 -9.24 43.93
C ILE A 735 30.68 -9.31 44.68
N GLN A 736 30.73 -9.13 46.00
CA GLN A 736 29.56 -9.10 46.89
C GLN A 736 29.74 -8.05 47.99
N ASP A 737 28.96 -6.97 47.92
CA ASP A 737 28.68 -6.03 49.02
C ASP A 737 29.89 -5.41 49.74
N ARG A 738 31.07 -5.38 49.09
CA ARG A 738 32.29 -4.72 49.58
C ARG A 738 33.29 -4.44 48.45
N ASP A 739 34.25 -3.56 48.72
CA ASP A 739 35.42 -3.33 47.86
C ASP A 739 36.35 -4.57 47.84
N HIS A 740 37.02 -4.78 46.71
CA HIS A 740 37.89 -5.93 46.46
C HIS A 740 39.27 -5.47 45.96
N SER A 741 40.31 -6.23 46.27
CA SER A 741 41.67 -6.00 45.78
C SER A 741 42.30 -7.32 45.30
N LEU A 742 43.04 -7.26 44.20
CA LEU A 742 43.65 -8.42 43.55
C LEU A 742 45.07 -8.09 43.08
N THR A 743 46.02 -8.93 43.45
CA THR A 743 47.42 -8.83 43.01
C THR A 743 47.82 -10.10 42.26
N ALA A 744 48.51 -9.94 41.12
CA ALA A 744 49.01 -11.04 40.31
C ALA A 744 50.54 -10.99 40.11
N ASP A 745 51.23 -12.10 40.37
CA ASP A 745 52.61 -12.29 39.96
C ASP A 745 52.65 -12.89 38.54
N LEU A 746 53.28 -12.18 37.61
CA LEU A 746 53.41 -12.61 36.21
C LEU A 746 54.75 -13.31 36.01
N ALA A 747 54.69 -14.59 35.61
CA ALA A 747 55.88 -15.36 35.30
C ALA A 747 56.40 -15.03 33.89
N PRO A 748 57.71 -14.78 33.68
CA PRO A 748 58.26 -14.55 32.36
C PRO A 748 58.12 -15.78 31.45
N LEU A 749 57.93 -15.56 30.16
CA LEU A 749 58.00 -16.60 29.13
C LEU A 749 59.47 -16.99 28.89
N PRO A 750 59.76 -18.28 28.64
CA PRO A 750 61.11 -18.70 28.30
C PRO A 750 61.56 -18.07 26.98
N LYS A 751 62.71 -17.37 26.98
CA LYS A 751 63.30 -16.77 25.78
C LYS A 751 63.97 -17.85 24.93
N GLU A 752 63.49 -18.07 23.71
CA GLU A 752 64.08 -19.03 22.76
C GLU A 752 65.43 -18.53 22.22
N ALA A 753 66.30 -19.47 21.83
CA ALA A 753 67.59 -19.26 21.16
C ALA A 753 67.48 -19.69 19.70
N MET A 754 68.28 -19.10 18.81
CA MET A 754 68.23 -19.38 17.37
C MET A 754 69.44 -20.23 16.95
N LEU A 755 69.21 -21.39 16.34
CA LEU A 755 70.24 -22.22 15.72
C LEU A 755 70.16 -22.07 14.21
N SER A 756 71.25 -21.62 13.58
CA SER A 756 71.43 -21.63 12.13
C SER A 756 72.37 -22.76 11.74
N THR A 757 71.90 -23.78 11.04
CA THR A 757 72.72 -24.95 10.65
C THR A 757 72.90 -25.04 9.13
N THR A 758 74.13 -25.27 8.67
CA THR A 758 74.46 -25.50 7.26
C THR A 758 75.28 -26.79 7.10
N SER A 759 75.29 -27.36 5.88
CA SER A 759 76.10 -28.54 5.60
C SER A 759 76.85 -28.50 4.27
N ARG A 760 77.93 -29.27 4.20
CA ARG A 760 78.67 -29.55 2.96
C ARG A 760 78.73 -31.06 2.69
N PRO A 761 78.10 -31.57 1.61
CA PRO A 761 77.20 -30.86 0.69
C PRO A 761 75.88 -30.46 1.37
N THR A 762 75.17 -29.49 0.77
CA THR A 762 73.89 -28.95 1.26
C THR A 762 72.74 -29.94 1.07
N GLY A 763 71.63 -29.73 1.76
CA GLY A 763 70.43 -30.57 1.62
C GLY A 763 70.38 -31.78 2.57
N ALA A 764 71.21 -31.80 3.61
CA ALA A 764 71.17 -32.85 4.62
C ALA A 764 69.95 -32.67 5.54
N THR A 765 69.25 -33.75 5.84
CA THR A 765 68.13 -33.76 6.78
C THR A 765 68.64 -33.47 8.19
N VAL A 766 68.01 -32.51 8.88
CA VAL A 766 68.41 -32.08 10.22
C VAL A 766 67.57 -32.80 11.28
N PHE A 767 68.24 -33.34 12.29
CA PHE A 767 67.64 -33.91 13.50
C PHE A 767 68.10 -33.10 14.72
N VAL A 768 67.16 -32.82 15.63
CA VAL A 768 67.44 -32.16 16.93
C VAL A 768 67.05 -33.13 18.04
N ASP A 769 67.97 -33.44 18.94
CA ASP A 769 67.79 -34.38 20.06
C ASP A 769 67.18 -35.73 19.62
N GLY A 770 67.64 -36.23 18.47
CA GLY A 770 67.20 -37.50 17.89
C GLY A 770 65.88 -37.44 17.12
N LYS A 771 65.17 -36.30 17.11
CA LYS A 771 63.91 -36.13 16.37
C LYS A 771 64.14 -35.47 15.01
N PRO A 772 63.57 -35.99 13.90
CA PRO A 772 63.67 -35.35 12.60
C PRO A 772 62.89 -34.02 12.61
N THR A 773 63.52 -32.96 12.10
CA THR A 773 62.85 -31.66 11.93
C THR A 773 61.95 -31.63 10.68
N GLY A 774 62.10 -32.62 9.78
CA GLY A 774 61.46 -32.65 8.48
C GLY A 774 62.04 -31.65 7.46
N LYS A 775 63.12 -30.94 7.82
CA LYS A 775 63.75 -29.90 7.00
C LYS A 775 65.21 -30.25 6.69
N THR A 776 65.76 -29.61 5.66
CA THR A 776 67.14 -29.83 5.20
C THR A 776 67.99 -28.56 5.31
N THR A 777 69.32 -28.71 5.38
CA THR A 777 70.28 -27.58 5.45
C THR A 777 70.36 -26.80 4.12
N PRO A 778 70.54 -25.46 4.16
CA PRO A 778 70.65 -24.59 5.33
C PRO A 778 69.30 -24.33 6.03
N LEU A 779 69.31 -24.31 7.36
CA LEU A 779 68.09 -24.22 8.18
C LEU A 779 68.30 -23.35 9.42
N LYS A 780 67.31 -22.48 9.73
CA LYS A 780 67.22 -21.79 11.02
C LYS A 780 66.09 -22.38 11.88
N LEU A 781 66.35 -22.60 13.16
CA LEU A 781 65.42 -23.17 14.14
C LEU A 781 65.45 -22.37 15.44
N SER A 782 64.28 -22.05 15.98
CA SER A 782 64.18 -21.62 17.38
C SER A 782 64.14 -22.84 18.29
N LEU A 783 65.00 -22.85 19.30
CA LEU A 783 65.12 -23.91 20.30
C LEU A 783 65.15 -23.29 21.70
N SER A 784 64.77 -24.06 22.72
CA SER A 784 64.95 -23.64 24.11
C SER A 784 66.44 -23.40 24.42
N PRO A 785 66.80 -22.49 25.35
CA PRO A 785 68.16 -22.42 25.85
C PRO A 785 68.56 -23.74 26.52
N GLY A 786 69.77 -24.22 26.25
CA GLY A 786 70.27 -25.50 26.73
C GLY A 786 71.14 -26.24 25.72
N SER A 787 71.61 -27.41 26.13
CA SER A 787 72.40 -28.30 25.30
C SER A 787 71.52 -29.09 24.35
N HIS A 788 71.72 -28.94 23.04
CA HIS A 788 71.01 -29.67 21.99
C HIS A 788 71.98 -30.48 21.13
N LYS A 789 71.59 -31.70 20.75
CA LYS A 789 72.36 -32.56 19.86
C LYS A 789 71.81 -32.50 18.44
N ILE A 790 72.63 -32.02 17.51
CA ILE A 790 72.27 -31.78 16.11
C ILE A 790 72.91 -32.84 15.24
N ARG A 791 72.09 -33.64 14.55
CA ARG A 791 72.57 -34.66 13.61
C ARG A 791 72.12 -34.34 12.19
N LEU A 792 73.04 -34.44 11.25
CA LEU A 792 72.80 -34.29 9.83
C LEU A 792 72.93 -35.64 9.12
N ARG A 793 71.96 -35.94 8.26
CA ARG A 793 71.93 -37.16 7.45
C ARG A 793 71.71 -36.82 5.98
N LEU A 794 72.53 -37.37 5.10
CA LEU A 794 72.38 -37.23 3.65
C LEU A 794 72.69 -38.56 2.96
N ASN A 795 71.84 -38.98 2.03
CA ASN A 795 72.00 -40.26 1.35
C ASN A 795 73.33 -40.34 0.58
N GLY A 796 74.08 -41.44 0.76
CA GLY A 796 75.43 -41.60 0.20
C GLY A 796 76.56 -40.96 1.03
N TYR A 797 76.26 -40.42 2.21
CA TYR A 797 77.22 -39.84 3.14
C TYR A 797 77.08 -40.45 4.55
N TYR A 798 78.15 -40.46 5.34
CA TYR A 798 78.08 -40.79 6.76
C TYR A 798 77.36 -39.67 7.53
N ASP A 799 76.52 -40.04 8.50
CA ASP A 799 75.89 -39.07 9.41
C ASP A 799 76.95 -38.28 10.18
N SER A 800 76.69 -36.99 10.41
CA SER A 800 77.52 -36.12 11.26
C SER A 800 76.68 -35.62 12.42
N GLU A 801 77.25 -35.58 13.63
CA GLU A 801 76.55 -35.19 14.85
C GLU A 801 77.43 -34.26 15.70
N GLU A 802 76.87 -33.13 16.13
CA GLU A 802 77.52 -32.15 17.01
C GLU A 802 76.56 -31.73 18.13
N GLN A 803 77.11 -31.37 19.28
CA GLN A 803 76.36 -30.85 20.42
C GLN A 803 76.58 -29.34 20.50
N VAL A 804 75.49 -28.58 20.66
CA VAL A 804 75.49 -27.12 20.72
C VAL A 804 74.79 -26.65 21.98
N ASP A 805 75.45 -25.79 22.75
CA ASP A 805 74.88 -25.13 23.91
C ASP A 805 74.32 -23.77 23.50
N LEU A 806 73.00 -23.62 23.57
CA LEU A 806 72.30 -22.39 23.18
C LEU A 806 71.97 -21.55 24.42
N LYS A 807 72.32 -20.26 24.41
CA LYS A 807 71.89 -19.31 25.45
C LYS A 807 70.67 -18.52 24.98
N ALA A 808 69.87 -18.05 25.94
CA ALA A 808 68.68 -17.24 25.69
C ALA A 808 69.00 -16.03 24.79
N SER A 809 68.22 -15.87 23.72
CA SER A 809 68.37 -14.78 22.74
C SER A 809 69.71 -14.73 22.00
N GLU A 810 70.47 -15.83 21.98
CA GLU A 810 71.68 -15.99 21.17
C GLU A 810 71.35 -16.65 19.82
N GLU A 811 72.04 -16.23 18.75
CA GLU A 811 72.05 -16.95 17.48
C GLU A 811 73.37 -17.69 17.33
N VAL A 812 73.32 -19.02 17.31
CA VAL A 812 74.50 -19.87 17.11
C VAL A 812 74.47 -20.46 15.71
N THR A 813 75.59 -20.38 15.01
CA THR A 813 75.74 -20.96 13.67
C THR A 813 76.58 -22.23 13.70
N LEU A 814 76.04 -23.33 13.21
CA LEU A 814 76.67 -24.65 13.16
C LEU A 814 76.90 -25.08 11.71
N ASN A 815 78.16 -25.24 11.31
CA ASN A 815 78.54 -25.59 9.94
C ASN A 815 79.21 -26.96 9.91
N MET A 816 78.53 -27.97 9.38
CA MET A 816 78.99 -29.37 9.47
C MET A 816 79.31 -29.94 8.08
N SER A 817 80.35 -30.78 7.98
CA SER A 817 80.74 -31.42 6.71
C SER A 817 80.48 -32.93 6.75
N LEU A 818 79.89 -33.47 5.69
CA LEU A 818 79.52 -34.89 5.59
C LEU A 818 80.51 -35.64 4.68
N ALA A 819 81.02 -36.77 5.16
CA ALA A 819 81.97 -37.60 4.43
C ALA A 819 81.25 -38.59 3.49
N LYS A 820 81.66 -38.67 2.22
CA LYS A 820 81.03 -39.53 1.21
C LYS A 820 81.36 -41.02 1.45
N ILE A 821 80.35 -41.88 1.34
CA ILE A 821 80.53 -43.34 1.45
C ILE A 821 81.12 -43.88 0.13
N PRO A 822 82.19 -44.70 0.15
CA PRO A 822 82.79 -45.25 -1.06
C PRO A 822 81.84 -46.20 -1.82
N SER A 823 81.64 -45.97 -3.12
CA SER A 823 80.88 -46.87 -4.00
C SER A 823 81.73 -48.06 -4.44
N ARG A 824 81.34 -49.30 -4.12
CA ARG A 824 81.92 -50.51 -4.72
C ARG A 824 81.50 -50.62 -6.20
N LYS A 825 82.47 -50.68 -7.12
CA LYS A 825 82.29 -50.99 -8.55
C LYS A 825 82.30 -52.51 -8.78
N GLY A 826 81.35 -53.02 -9.56
CA GLY A 826 81.33 -54.36 -10.17
C GLY A 826 80.04 -54.57 -10.99
N PRO A 827 80.07 -55.28 -12.14
CA PRO A 827 79.76 -54.65 -13.43
C PRO A 827 78.43 -55.02 -14.10
N SER A 828 78.15 -54.19 -15.12
CA SER A 828 77.11 -54.12 -16.14
C SER A 828 76.68 -55.41 -16.82
N THR A 829 75.43 -55.47 -17.30
CA THR A 829 74.97 -55.32 -18.72
C THR A 829 73.54 -55.89 -18.82
N THR A 830 72.45 -55.17 -19.15
CA THR A 830 71.96 -54.54 -20.41
C THR A 830 70.62 -55.16 -20.85
N SER A 831 69.87 -54.37 -21.65
CA SER A 831 68.66 -54.65 -22.45
C SER A 831 67.33 -54.62 -21.67
N GLU A 832 66.52 -53.57 -21.81
CA GLU A 832 65.61 -53.19 -22.91
C GLU A 832 64.32 -54.04 -22.97
N GLY A 833 63.18 -53.40 -22.71
CA GLY A 833 61.83 -53.89 -23.04
C GLY A 833 60.71 -53.37 -22.13
N PRO A 834 59.48 -53.09 -22.62
CA PRO A 834 58.66 -51.95 -22.17
C PRO A 834 57.37 -52.29 -21.41
N GLY A 835 56.91 -51.36 -20.54
CA GLY A 835 55.52 -51.23 -20.01
C GLY A 835 55.03 -52.37 -19.08
N PRO A 836 54.03 -52.16 -18.18
CA PRO A 836 52.83 -51.36 -18.41
C PRO A 836 52.38 -50.45 -17.22
N LYS A 837 51.31 -49.71 -17.50
CA LYS A 837 50.48 -48.84 -16.63
C LYS A 837 49.96 -49.50 -15.33
N PRO A 838 49.57 -48.69 -14.33
CA PRO A 838 48.96 -49.17 -13.08
C PRO A 838 47.46 -49.47 -13.26
N PRO A 839 46.92 -50.45 -12.52
CA PRO A 839 45.49 -50.53 -12.23
C PRO A 839 45.13 -49.75 -10.97
N ASP A 840 43.91 -49.24 -11.07
CA ASP A 840 43.09 -48.47 -10.15
C ASP A 840 42.54 -49.32 -8.98
N THR A 841 41.72 -48.68 -8.16
CA THR A 841 40.89 -49.16 -7.02
C THR A 841 41.57 -48.95 -5.66
N GLY A 842 41.04 -48.19 -4.71
CA GLY A 842 39.66 -47.75 -4.47
C GLY A 842 39.23 -48.30 -3.11
N GLY A 843 38.80 -47.43 -2.19
CA GLY A 843 38.16 -47.88 -0.94
C GLY A 843 38.43 -46.95 0.24
N GLY A 844 37.54 -45.98 0.44
CA GLY A 844 37.49 -45.16 1.65
C GLY A 844 36.90 -45.92 2.84
N TRP A 845 37.26 -45.48 4.06
CA TRP A 845 36.50 -45.79 5.27
C TRP A 845 36.49 -44.58 6.22
N LYS A 846 35.36 -44.49 6.92
CA LYS A 846 34.83 -43.38 7.73
C LYS A 846 35.52 -43.19 9.08
N PHE A 847 35.34 -41.98 9.60
CA PHE A 847 35.51 -41.59 11.01
C PHE A 847 34.73 -42.48 11.97
N GLY A 848 35.37 -42.79 13.11
CA GLY A 848 34.76 -43.32 14.32
C GLY A 848 35.52 -42.81 15.55
N ASP A 849 34.76 -42.29 16.51
CA ASP A 849 35.18 -41.72 17.78
C ASP A 849 36.04 -42.64 18.65
N VAL A 850 37.00 -42.07 19.39
CA VAL A 850 37.50 -42.63 20.65
C VAL A 850 37.78 -41.50 21.65
N LYS A 851 37.07 -41.57 22.79
CA LYS A 851 37.31 -40.86 24.05
C LYS A 851 38.51 -41.43 24.81
N ASP A 852 39.04 -40.58 25.70
CA ASP A 852 39.83 -40.87 26.91
C ASP A 852 41.27 -41.38 26.76
N ARG A 853 42.24 -40.47 27.01
CA ARG A 853 42.93 -40.37 28.30
C ARG A 853 43.71 -39.07 28.47
#